data_AF-A0A3A5V6B3-F1
#
_entry.id   AF-A0A3A5V6B3-F1
#
_cell.length_a   1.000
_cell.length_b   1.000
_cell.length_c   1.000
_cell.angle_alpha   90.00
_cell.angle_beta   90.00
_cell.angle_gamma   90.00
#
_symmetry.space_group_name_H-M   'P 1'
#
loop_
_entity.id
_entity.type
_entity.pdbx_description
1 polymer ?
#
loop_
_entity_poly.entity_id
_entity_poly.type
_entity_poly.pdbx_seq_one_letter_code
_entity_poly.pdbx_strand_id
1 'polypeptide(L)'
;MAISRGFSFTLTTILLLLSNILLSSTQFTEAENISERIYSPMEHYYSIEGGGNHPVNASYNSKGADLIRLLPSEGVYEDDWAARMNLPSAREISNIACEDGNQTIPDQNGLSDFNWIWGQFISHDIDFTLTQNGRVNGTPETLSIPIPLNDKWMDPFSVGTLQIPMTRSMYTQYNDTLPREFQNSITGWIDGSHVYGSSNFDSQWLREGSHGRMKVTDTPIGEFLPKAAEDEAAPSISFVGFSASERFVAGDSRANEHSALTAMHVLFLREHNRLAAEIYDENPDYTDEEIYQIARKINTAQMQYITYYEYLPSLGINLPLYSGFDVDIDPRVTNEFSALAFRMGHSQINDITLRLGTDYVAKEYSSILLSDGFWLPSSMITDGGIEPVLRGAAVSNQAANDIYYVSSLRNSMFGEPGFGGLDMCAIDIQRGRGHGLPNYNQLREYFGLQPATSWSDVSVDAEIVQRMSDAYPDINQVDPMMGLYAEKHVEGSSLGETMFALIEEQFLRLRDGDMFYFENDDELISHLPAIKHSTLTEVILRNTNINKMQCNSMYSQPETDSMECFASELSEPYLNKYTGTSEENYQPLKVNNLTKKLELVNYQELGEDTNHVYDWSSYGPTIAIGDCNGDGFDDIWVGSSYDQEGWESGVKQSVGRTFLFMNTGSGNFEDITFNSSLLFRNSTFLGASWVDYDNDGDLDIYLSNNGYHNSSEDFAYPNKLFSNDGNCKFTDVTEATGLGNIGHSSSSAWADYDHDGDLDLHSTNVGQLIEANGEAIIESDIFYKNLLSETGIPQFIDFTQESGEIYGGVFKPLENESISVNGPFSWLPSSASNPSSNALLWQLYEQNEDFLEQGTSMSWSSLFIDLNDDGFEDIFVATDFGRSAFYKNAGDGTFSLDTFELNLSEFGTAMGLDAGDVDGDGDLDICQTNLGPNYIYKQLENNTYIESSTESGLNLGKSAESVSWDCSIIDIDLDGDLDIWFGSGNLNPYFSFSPNSIYLNNGDGVFGEMVLSSHLINPASKTMGSSWCDFDLDGDLDLIVGDSNFGVTYYENDASQRTGAEWIAVDIIESYGGQNISLTSVGAKVDFELSNGKTIRQIVKIGSGFSGSKDTTLHLGVPTGESIESVTVIWNDGTEAYIVQPEINQYLEINKSKKYDIKLLGEQSLEEIKVVPLAILLILSSLFIYKMVLDLKRK
;
A
#
# COMPACT_ATOMS: atom_id res chain seq x y z
N MET A 1 -56.18 -72.51 -20.49
CA MET A 1 -56.44 -73.81 -19.84
C MET A 1 -56.00 -73.69 -18.38
N ALA A 2 -56.75 -74.01 -17.34
CA ALA A 2 -58.18 -74.14 -17.08
C ALA A 2 -58.29 -74.21 -15.54
N ILE A 3 -59.11 -73.34 -14.92
CA ILE A 3 -60.13 -73.62 -13.87
C ILE A 3 -59.62 -74.27 -12.55
N SER A 4 -59.86 -73.82 -11.30
CA SER A 4 -60.90 -73.00 -10.61
C SER A 4 -60.36 -72.55 -9.24
N ARG A 5 -60.57 -71.31 -8.75
CA ARG A 5 -61.66 -70.86 -7.82
C ARG A 5 -62.11 -71.91 -6.79
N GLY A 6 -62.20 -71.68 -5.48
CA GLY A 6 -62.06 -70.47 -4.65
C GLY A 6 -62.65 -70.72 -3.25
N PHE A 7 -62.56 -69.69 -2.38
CA PHE A 7 -63.31 -69.47 -1.11
C PHE A 7 -63.05 -70.46 0.04
N SER A 8 -62.99 -70.10 1.33
CA SER A 8 -63.08 -68.84 2.08
C SER A 8 -62.86 -69.20 3.56
N PHE A 9 -62.18 -68.32 4.29
CA PHE A 9 -62.33 -68.01 5.72
C PHE A 9 -62.87 -69.09 6.68
N THR A 10 -62.10 -69.41 7.73
CA THR A 10 -62.37 -68.88 9.10
C THR A 10 -61.33 -69.37 10.13
N LEU A 11 -60.94 -68.43 11.00
CA LEU A 11 -60.51 -68.62 12.40
C LEU A 11 -59.08 -69.11 12.72
N THR A 12 -58.08 -68.23 12.57
CA THR A 12 -56.79 -68.38 13.30
C THR A 12 -56.13 -67.04 13.65
N THR A 13 -56.94 -66.04 14.05
CA THR A 13 -56.50 -64.68 14.41
C THR A 13 -56.37 -64.44 15.92
N ILE A 14 -56.27 -65.48 16.78
CA ILE A 14 -56.27 -65.26 18.25
C ILE A 14 -55.18 -66.05 19.03
N LEU A 15 -54.33 -66.87 18.40
CA LEU A 15 -53.40 -67.76 19.14
C LEU A 15 -51.92 -67.70 18.72
N LEU A 16 -51.51 -66.62 18.05
CA LEU A 16 -50.10 -66.27 17.79
C LEU A 16 -49.55 -65.21 18.77
N LEU A 17 -50.25 -64.99 19.90
CA LEU A 17 -49.98 -63.91 20.86
C LEU A 17 -49.32 -64.38 22.18
N LEU A 18 -48.90 -65.64 22.35
CA LEU A 18 -48.37 -66.15 23.63
C LEU A 18 -47.31 -67.26 23.53
N SER A 19 -46.26 -67.12 22.71
CA SER A 19 -45.16 -68.10 22.68
C SER A 19 -43.74 -67.54 22.60
N ASN A 20 -43.49 -66.35 23.15
CA ASN A 20 -42.13 -65.80 23.31
C ASN A 20 -41.90 -65.21 24.70
N ILE A 21 -42.32 -65.90 25.76
CA ILE A 21 -41.97 -65.52 27.13
C ILE A 21 -41.60 -66.78 27.94
N LEU A 22 -40.40 -66.71 28.56
CA LEU A 22 -39.84 -67.55 29.64
C LEU A 22 -39.20 -68.90 29.27
N LEU A 23 -37.88 -68.87 29.06
CA LEU A 23 -36.94 -69.70 29.83
C LEU A 23 -35.55 -69.04 29.89
N SER A 24 -35.33 -68.42 31.04
CA SER A 24 -34.07 -67.96 31.62
C SER A 24 -33.04 -69.09 31.78
N SER A 25 -31.78 -68.83 31.45
CA SER A 25 -30.69 -68.58 32.42
C SER A 25 -29.30 -68.80 31.83
N THR A 26 -28.50 -67.74 31.90
CA THR A 26 -27.03 -67.65 32.05
C THR A 26 -26.14 -68.10 30.90
N GLN A 27 -25.73 -67.13 30.07
CA GLN A 27 -24.30 -66.86 29.87
C GLN A 27 -24.07 -65.34 29.92
N PHE A 28 -23.21 -64.92 30.85
CA PHE A 28 -22.67 -63.57 30.93
C PHE A 28 -21.97 -63.26 29.60
N THR A 29 -22.44 -62.23 28.92
CA THR A 29 -21.60 -61.34 28.09
C THR A 29 -21.85 -59.96 28.66
N GLU A 30 -20.77 -59.25 28.95
CA GLU A 30 -20.79 -57.89 29.47
C GLU A 30 -21.72 -57.05 28.59
N ALA A 31 -22.72 -56.44 29.23
CA ALA A 31 -23.34 -55.26 28.65
C ALA A 31 -22.24 -54.19 28.65
N GLU A 32 -21.60 -53.97 27.51
CA GLU A 32 -21.00 -52.67 27.27
C GLU A 32 -22.14 -51.66 27.44
N ASN A 33 -21.98 -50.78 28.42
CA ASN A 33 -22.66 -49.49 28.42
C ASN A 33 -22.31 -48.85 27.07
N ILE A 34 -23.19 -48.95 26.08
CA ILE A 34 -23.22 -47.95 25.01
C ILE A 34 -23.72 -46.70 25.72
N SER A 35 -22.81 -45.83 26.16
CA SER A 35 -23.21 -44.46 26.45
C SER A 35 -23.78 -43.91 25.15
N GLU A 36 -25.02 -43.46 25.20
CA GLU A 36 -25.62 -42.68 24.11
C GLU A 36 -24.65 -41.53 23.82
N ARG A 37 -24.06 -41.50 22.61
CA ARG A 37 -23.13 -40.45 22.21
C ARG A 37 -23.89 -39.12 22.18
N ILE A 38 -23.34 -38.08 22.78
CA ILE A 38 -23.99 -36.76 22.85
C ILE A 38 -24.06 -36.14 21.45
N TYR A 39 -23.01 -36.34 20.65
CA TYR A 39 -22.94 -35.93 19.26
C TYR A 39 -23.19 -37.14 18.33
N SER A 40 -24.03 -36.94 17.31
CA SER A 40 -24.30 -37.93 16.25
C SER A 40 -23.93 -37.33 14.89
N PRO A 41 -23.56 -38.13 13.87
CA PRO A 41 -23.25 -37.60 12.54
C PRO A 41 -24.48 -36.92 11.94
N MET A 42 -24.28 -35.75 11.34
CA MET A 42 -25.33 -34.92 10.74
C MET A 42 -25.26 -35.02 9.22
N GLU A 43 -26.41 -35.24 8.57
CA GLU A 43 -26.48 -35.40 7.10
C GLU A 43 -27.02 -34.13 6.40
N HIS A 44 -27.63 -33.22 7.16
CA HIS A 44 -28.38 -32.08 6.63
C HIS A 44 -27.74 -30.76 7.08
N TYR A 45 -26.91 -30.13 6.26
CA TYR A 45 -26.25 -28.85 6.57
C TYR A 45 -26.32 -27.90 5.39
N TYR A 46 -26.20 -26.59 5.66
CA TYR A 46 -26.10 -25.56 4.63
C TYR A 46 -24.96 -25.90 3.67
N SER A 47 -25.22 -25.88 2.36
CA SER A 47 -24.12 -25.86 1.39
C SER A 47 -23.29 -24.59 1.57
N ILE A 48 -21.98 -24.67 1.32
CA ILE A 48 -21.06 -23.54 1.50
C ILE A 48 -21.44 -22.33 0.62
N GLU A 49 -22.00 -22.57 -0.56
CA GLU A 49 -22.40 -21.51 -1.49
C GLU A 49 -23.89 -21.14 -1.36
N GLY A 50 -24.60 -21.65 -0.35
CA GLY A 50 -26.00 -21.34 -0.07
C GLY A 50 -27.03 -21.97 -1.02
N GLY A 51 -26.59 -22.65 -2.09
CA GLY A 51 -27.43 -23.30 -3.08
C GLY A 51 -28.00 -24.64 -2.64
N GLY A 52 -29.22 -24.97 -3.10
CA GLY A 52 -29.89 -26.23 -2.77
C GLY A 52 -30.48 -26.30 -1.36
N ASN A 53 -30.36 -25.23 -0.57
CA ASN A 53 -30.88 -25.16 0.80
C ASN A 53 -32.40 -24.97 0.87
N HIS A 54 -33.05 -24.52 -0.22
CA HIS A 54 -34.51 -24.45 -0.30
C HIS A 54 -35.06 -25.57 -1.20
N PRO A 55 -36.04 -26.38 -0.76
CA PRO A 55 -36.42 -27.64 -1.42
C PRO A 55 -37.12 -27.47 -2.77
N VAL A 56 -37.65 -26.27 -3.05
CA VAL A 56 -38.35 -25.95 -4.32
C VAL A 56 -37.53 -25.04 -5.23
N ASN A 57 -36.69 -24.17 -4.65
CA ASN A 57 -35.98 -23.10 -5.38
C ASN A 57 -34.51 -23.11 -4.97
N ALA A 58 -33.72 -23.96 -5.65
CA ALA A 58 -32.32 -24.20 -5.28
C ALA A 58 -31.40 -22.97 -5.35
N SER A 59 -31.81 -21.87 -5.98
CA SER A 59 -31.03 -20.62 -6.08
C SER A 59 -31.37 -19.57 -5.05
N TYR A 60 -32.35 -19.81 -4.17
CA TYR A 60 -32.67 -18.85 -3.10
C TYR A 60 -31.48 -18.73 -2.15
N ASN A 61 -31.04 -17.48 -1.93
CA ASN A 61 -29.90 -17.12 -1.08
C ASN A 61 -28.59 -17.85 -1.39
N SER A 62 -28.44 -18.38 -2.60
CA SER A 62 -27.13 -18.83 -3.07
C SER A 62 -26.23 -17.63 -3.35
N LYS A 63 -24.92 -17.79 -3.17
CA LYS A 63 -23.91 -16.81 -3.61
C LYS A 63 -24.17 -16.40 -5.07
N GLY A 64 -24.17 -15.10 -5.32
CA GLY A 64 -24.42 -14.49 -6.62
C GLY A 64 -25.91 -14.33 -6.98
N ALA A 65 -26.84 -14.70 -6.11
CA ALA A 65 -28.26 -14.42 -6.32
C ALA A 65 -28.52 -12.91 -6.27
N ASP A 66 -29.40 -12.42 -7.15
CA ASP A 66 -29.85 -11.03 -7.10
C ASP A 66 -30.62 -10.77 -5.79
N LEU A 67 -30.33 -9.62 -5.16
CA LEU A 67 -31.18 -9.03 -4.14
C LEU A 67 -32.57 -8.78 -4.73
N ILE A 68 -33.62 -9.08 -3.96
CA ILE A 68 -34.99 -8.82 -4.39
C ILE A 68 -35.40 -7.40 -4.02
N ARG A 69 -36.44 -6.88 -4.66
CA ARG A 69 -36.98 -5.55 -4.33
C ARG A 69 -38.37 -5.65 -3.73
N LEU A 70 -38.62 -4.87 -2.68
CA LEU A 70 -39.96 -4.68 -2.15
C LEU A 70 -40.79 -3.78 -3.07
N LEU A 71 -40.15 -2.77 -3.64
CA LEU A 71 -40.76 -1.82 -4.58
C LEU A 71 -39.96 -1.72 -5.89
N PRO A 72 -40.63 -1.42 -7.02
CA PRO A 72 -39.92 -1.15 -8.27
C PRO A 72 -38.89 -0.03 -8.11
N SER A 73 -37.79 -0.12 -8.87
CA SER A 73 -36.76 0.92 -8.85
C SER A 73 -37.29 2.27 -9.33
N GLU A 74 -36.88 3.34 -8.65
CA GLU A 74 -37.06 4.74 -9.10
C GLU A 74 -35.87 5.25 -9.93
N GLY A 75 -34.93 4.38 -10.29
CA GLY A 75 -33.81 4.72 -11.15
C GLY A 75 -34.28 5.22 -12.51
N VAL A 76 -33.70 6.32 -12.98
CA VAL A 76 -34.03 6.93 -14.28
C VAL A 76 -32.93 6.61 -15.27
N TYR A 77 -33.28 6.14 -16.48
CA TYR A 77 -32.29 5.72 -17.49
C TYR A 77 -31.32 6.85 -17.88
N GLU A 78 -31.83 8.08 -18.01
CA GLU A 78 -31.03 9.28 -18.32
C GLU A 78 -29.95 9.58 -17.27
N ASP A 79 -30.20 9.20 -16.02
CA ASP A 79 -29.27 9.33 -14.89
C ASP A 79 -28.60 7.99 -14.57
N ASP A 80 -28.44 7.15 -15.60
CA ASP A 80 -27.78 5.85 -15.51
C ASP A 80 -28.40 4.94 -14.41
N TRP A 81 -29.73 4.94 -14.34
CA TRP A 81 -30.55 4.22 -13.36
C TRP A 81 -30.32 4.62 -11.90
N ALA A 82 -29.67 5.75 -11.63
CA ALA A 82 -29.68 6.34 -10.29
C ALA A 82 -31.03 7.05 -10.03
N ALA A 83 -31.47 7.02 -8.77
CA ALA A 83 -32.65 7.76 -8.33
C ALA A 83 -32.25 9.09 -7.69
N ARG A 84 -33.14 10.10 -7.80
CA ARG A 84 -33.05 11.38 -7.07
C ARG A 84 -31.75 12.18 -7.29
N MET A 85 -31.12 12.06 -8.47
CA MET A 85 -29.92 12.83 -8.83
C MET A 85 -30.20 14.34 -9.02
N ASN A 86 -31.47 14.73 -9.04
CA ASN A 86 -31.94 16.12 -9.07
C ASN A 86 -31.97 16.81 -7.69
N LEU A 87 -31.67 16.09 -6.61
CA LEU A 87 -31.56 16.65 -5.25
C LEU A 87 -30.16 17.23 -4.99
N PRO A 88 -29.96 17.98 -3.88
CA PRO A 88 -28.62 18.35 -3.44
C PRO A 88 -27.67 17.15 -3.36
N SER A 89 -26.37 17.42 -3.47
CA SER A 89 -25.38 16.35 -3.39
C SER A 89 -25.48 15.62 -2.06
N ALA A 90 -25.13 14.34 -2.04
CA ALA A 90 -25.19 13.55 -0.81
C ALA A 90 -24.33 14.18 0.30
N ARG A 91 -23.17 14.78 -0.04
CA ARG A 91 -22.33 15.52 0.90
C ARG A 91 -22.99 16.79 1.44
N GLU A 92 -23.74 17.52 0.61
CA GLU A 92 -24.49 18.69 1.08
C GLU A 92 -25.56 18.31 2.11
N ILE A 93 -26.34 17.28 1.82
CA ILE A 93 -27.35 16.74 2.76
C ILE A 93 -26.68 16.25 4.04
N SER A 94 -25.56 15.53 3.88
CA SER A 94 -24.73 15.06 4.96
C SER A 94 -24.35 16.24 5.87
N ASN A 95 -23.86 17.36 5.33
CA ASN A 95 -23.44 18.53 6.11
C ASN A 95 -24.60 19.20 6.87
N ILE A 96 -25.82 19.14 6.32
CA ILE A 96 -27.00 19.73 6.96
C ILE A 96 -27.52 18.82 8.08
N ALA A 97 -27.62 17.52 7.81
CA ALA A 97 -28.37 16.58 8.65
C ALA A 97 -27.50 15.71 9.57
N CYS A 98 -26.35 15.24 9.09
CA CYS A 98 -25.64 14.12 9.70
C CYS A 98 -24.51 14.51 10.68
N GLU A 99 -24.27 15.80 10.94
CA GLU A 99 -23.24 16.26 11.89
C GLU A 99 -23.75 16.18 13.34
N ASP A 100 -23.02 15.47 14.21
CA ASP A 100 -23.34 15.27 15.64
C ASP A 100 -22.86 16.41 16.57
N GLY A 101 -22.16 17.42 16.02
CA GLY A 101 -21.60 18.54 16.79
C GLY A 101 -20.49 18.11 17.77
N ASN A 102 -19.82 16.99 17.51
CA ASN A 102 -18.86 16.32 18.40
C ASN A 102 -19.46 15.90 19.75
N GLN A 103 -20.76 15.59 19.76
CA GLN A 103 -21.45 15.05 20.93
C GLN A 103 -22.35 13.89 20.53
N THR A 104 -21.84 12.68 20.71
CA THR A 104 -22.61 11.47 20.48
C THR A 104 -23.78 11.37 21.46
N ILE A 105 -24.98 11.20 20.91
CA ILE A 105 -26.19 11.00 21.69
C ILE A 105 -26.27 9.51 22.07
N PRO A 106 -26.27 9.15 23.36
CA PRO A 106 -26.34 7.74 23.75
C PRO A 106 -27.74 7.18 23.50
N ASP A 107 -27.81 5.90 23.17
CA ASP A 107 -29.08 5.17 23.05
C ASP A 107 -29.87 5.20 24.37
N GLN A 108 -31.18 5.45 24.25
CA GLN A 108 -32.07 5.66 25.40
C GLN A 108 -32.48 4.34 26.07
N ASN A 109 -32.38 3.22 25.36
CA ASN A 109 -32.65 1.88 25.87
C ASN A 109 -31.41 1.27 26.55
N GLY A 110 -30.26 1.97 26.50
CA GLY A 110 -29.02 1.58 27.16
C GLY A 110 -28.33 0.42 26.46
N LEU A 111 -28.52 0.28 25.14
CA LEU A 111 -27.85 -0.73 24.34
C LEU A 111 -26.33 -0.58 24.41
N SER A 112 -25.61 -1.70 24.35
CA SER A 112 -24.15 -1.69 24.37
C SER A 112 -23.56 -1.65 22.97
N ASP A 113 -22.26 -1.43 22.84
CA ASP A 113 -21.58 -1.55 21.55
C ASP A 113 -21.70 -2.97 20.96
N PHE A 114 -21.96 -4.01 21.76
CA PHE A 114 -22.21 -5.35 21.23
C PHE A 114 -23.40 -5.39 20.27
N ASN A 115 -24.40 -4.52 20.44
CA ASN A 115 -25.57 -4.53 19.57
C ASN A 115 -25.20 -4.13 18.14
N TRP A 116 -24.50 -3.01 17.91
CA TRP A 116 -24.09 -2.63 16.55
C TRP A 116 -23.00 -3.54 16.00
N ILE A 117 -22.06 -4.03 16.83
CA ILE A 117 -21.02 -5.00 16.41
C ILE A 117 -21.70 -6.29 15.93
N TRP A 118 -22.70 -6.80 16.67
CA TRP A 118 -23.45 -7.99 16.27
C TRP A 118 -24.25 -7.75 14.98
N GLY A 119 -24.89 -6.58 14.86
CA GLY A 119 -25.59 -6.20 13.64
C GLY A 119 -24.70 -6.24 12.40
N GLN A 120 -23.50 -5.66 12.50
CA GLN A 120 -22.51 -5.70 11.42
C GLN A 120 -22.01 -7.13 11.15
N PHE A 121 -21.69 -7.89 12.19
CA PHE A 121 -21.22 -9.28 12.07
C PHE A 121 -22.24 -10.17 11.33
N ILE A 122 -23.54 -10.00 11.62
CA ILE A 122 -24.62 -10.72 10.93
C ILE A 122 -24.89 -10.17 9.53
N SER A 123 -24.75 -8.85 9.29
CA SER A 123 -24.84 -8.30 7.93
C SER A 123 -23.78 -8.94 7.03
N HIS A 124 -22.59 -9.15 7.58
CA HIS A 124 -21.51 -9.82 6.85
C HIS A 124 -21.76 -11.31 6.60
N ASP A 125 -22.78 -11.92 7.24
CA ASP A 125 -23.24 -13.27 6.95
C ASP A 125 -24.25 -13.34 5.81
N ILE A 126 -25.11 -12.31 5.68
CA ILE A 126 -26.30 -12.36 4.83
C ILE A 126 -26.23 -11.44 3.62
N ASP A 127 -25.39 -10.41 3.61
CA ASP A 127 -25.29 -9.49 2.48
C ASP A 127 -23.90 -8.88 2.22
N PHE A 128 -23.52 -8.88 0.93
CA PHE A 128 -22.38 -8.15 0.42
C PHE A 128 -22.59 -7.79 -1.04
N THR A 129 -22.61 -6.49 -1.37
CA THR A 129 -22.65 -6.05 -2.77
C THR A 129 -21.29 -5.50 -3.17
N LEU A 130 -20.57 -6.22 -4.02
CA LEU A 130 -19.27 -5.79 -4.54
C LEU A 130 -19.40 -4.54 -5.42
N THR A 131 -18.35 -3.71 -5.47
CA THR A 131 -18.24 -2.61 -6.43
C THR A 131 -17.51 -3.05 -7.69
N GLN A 132 -17.63 -2.30 -8.78
CA GLN A 132 -16.97 -2.62 -10.05
C GLN A 132 -15.44 -2.46 -10.02
N ASN A 133 -14.87 -1.82 -8.99
CA ASN A 133 -13.44 -1.53 -8.93
C ASN A 133 -12.61 -2.82 -8.98
N GLY A 134 -11.75 -2.95 -10.00
CA GLY A 134 -10.94 -4.14 -10.27
C GLY A 134 -11.73 -5.41 -10.63
N ARG A 135 -13.05 -5.32 -10.90
CA ARG A 135 -13.95 -6.47 -11.08
C ARG A 135 -14.74 -6.47 -12.39
N VAL A 136 -14.52 -5.47 -13.25
CA VAL A 136 -15.12 -5.38 -14.59
C VAL A 136 -14.03 -5.25 -15.67
N ASN A 137 -14.32 -5.72 -16.88
CA ASN A 137 -13.46 -5.50 -18.03
C ASN A 137 -13.72 -4.10 -18.60
N GLY A 138 -12.78 -3.18 -18.39
CA GLY A 138 -12.87 -1.78 -18.82
C GLY A 138 -12.96 -0.82 -17.64
N THR A 139 -13.30 0.45 -17.90
CA THR A 139 -13.39 1.49 -16.88
C THR A 139 -14.58 1.23 -15.96
N PRO A 140 -14.37 1.07 -14.63
CA PRO A 140 -15.47 0.96 -13.68
C PRO A 140 -16.39 2.17 -13.74
N GLU A 141 -17.70 1.94 -13.69
CA GLU A 141 -18.67 3.03 -13.62
C GLU A 141 -18.56 3.74 -12.28
N THR A 142 -18.48 5.08 -12.31
CA THR A 142 -18.43 5.92 -11.12
C THR A 142 -19.76 6.61 -10.87
N LEU A 143 -20.03 6.88 -9.60
CA LEU A 143 -21.14 7.70 -9.12
C LEU A 143 -20.64 8.63 -8.01
N SER A 144 -19.53 9.32 -8.31
CA SER A 144 -18.84 10.23 -7.39
C SER A 144 -19.78 11.28 -6.81
N ILE A 145 -19.50 11.71 -5.57
CA ILE A 145 -20.35 12.63 -4.82
C ILE A 145 -19.76 14.04 -4.94
N PRO A 146 -20.47 14.99 -5.56
CA PRO A 146 -20.01 16.38 -5.64
C PRO A 146 -19.86 17.00 -4.24
N ILE A 147 -18.72 17.65 -3.99
CA ILE A 147 -18.47 18.38 -2.75
C ILE A 147 -18.96 19.84 -2.91
N PRO A 148 -19.76 20.39 -1.97
CA PRO A 148 -20.17 21.78 -2.02
C PRO A 148 -18.98 22.76 -1.92
N LEU A 149 -19.07 23.90 -2.60
CA LEU A 149 -18.04 24.95 -2.50
C LEU A 149 -17.89 25.45 -1.06
N ASN A 150 -16.65 25.54 -0.57
CA ASN A 150 -16.29 25.88 0.81
C ASN A 150 -16.72 24.82 1.85
N ASP A 151 -16.83 23.54 1.47
CA ASP A 151 -16.96 22.46 2.46
C ASP A 151 -15.78 22.51 3.43
N LYS A 152 -16.07 22.76 4.70
CA LYS A 152 -15.06 22.96 5.75
C LYS A 152 -14.07 21.80 5.85
N TRP A 153 -14.52 20.58 5.56
CA TRP A 153 -13.77 19.36 5.82
C TRP A 153 -13.22 18.76 4.52
N MET A 154 -14.05 18.65 3.48
CA MET A 154 -13.70 17.96 2.24
C MET A 154 -13.18 18.89 1.15
N ASP A 155 -13.36 20.21 1.29
CA ASP A 155 -12.78 21.24 0.43
C ASP A 155 -12.26 22.43 1.27
N PRO A 156 -11.34 22.19 2.23
CA PRO A 156 -10.91 23.21 3.20
C PRO A 156 -10.22 24.41 2.54
N PHE A 157 -9.71 24.24 1.31
CA PHE A 157 -9.07 25.30 0.51
C PHE A 157 -9.99 25.94 -0.52
N SER A 158 -11.25 25.51 -0.59
CA SER A 158 -12.27 26.06 -1.50
C SER A 158 -11.87 25.99 -2.99
N VAL A 159 -11.28 24.87 -3.38
CA VAL A 159 -10.87 24.55 -4.76
C VAL A 159 -12.10 24.49 -5.67
N GLY A 160 -13.23 23.98 -5.16
CA GLY A 160 -14.51 23.97 -5.86
C GLY A 160 -14.69 22.90 -6.95
N THR A 161 -13.71 22.02 -7.16
CA THR A 161 -13.77 20.92 -8.14
C THR A 161 -13.68 19.52 -7.53
N LEU A 162 -13.43 19.41 -6.21
CA LEU A 162 -13.26 18.14 -5.52
C LEU A 162 -14.55 17.31 -5.47
N GLN A 163 -14.41 15.99 -5.46
CA GLN A 163 -15.51 15.03 -5.30
C GLN A 163 -15.09 13.88 -4.40
N ILE A 164 -16.04 13.29 -3.65
CA ILE A 164 -15.78 12.04 -2.93
C ILE A 164 -15.90 10.89 -3.95
N PRO A 165 -14.83 10.11 -4.19
CA PRO A 165 -14.85 9.05 -5.19
C PRO A 165 -15.77 7.90 -4.75
N MET A 166 -16.60 7.42 -5.68
CA MET A 166 -17.45 6.26 -5.43
C MET A 166 -17.64 5.45 -6.71
N THR A 167 -17.32 4.15 -6.65
CA THR A 167 -17.61 3.21 -7.73
C THR A 167 -18.98 2.56 -7.54
N ARG A 168 -19.70 2.36 -8.66
CA ARG A 168 -20.99 1.68 -8.65
C ARG A 168 -20.86 0.23 -8.21
N SER A 169 -21.95 -0.28 -7.65
CA SER A 169 -22.12 -1.68 -7.31
C SER A 169 -22.16 -2.55 -8.57
N MET A 170 -21.71 -3.80 -8.46
CA MET A 170 -21.91 -4.83 -9.48
C MET A 170 -23.41 -5.06 -9.68
N TYR A 171 -23.82 -5.11 -10.94
CA TYR A 171 -25.23 -5.24 -11.29
C TYR A 171 -25.47 -6.27 -12.39
N THR A 172 -26.65 -6.88 -12.35
CA THR A 172 -27.25 -7.67 -13.43
C THR A 172 -28.16 -6.76 -14.23
N GLN A 173 -27.93 -6.66 -15.54
CA GLN A 173 -28.84 -5.96 -16.47
C GLN A 173 -29.38 -6.94 -17.52
N TYR A 174 -30.69 -7.19 -17.46
CA TYR A 174 -31.35 -8.15 -18.35
C TYR A 174 -31.60 -7.59 -19.76
N ASN A 175 -31.84 -6.27 -19.87
CA ASN A 175 -31.88 -5.50 -21.12
C ASN A 175 -31.83 -3.99 -20.83
N ASP A 176 -31.60 -3.18 -21.87
CA ASP A 176 -31.42 -1.71 -21.78
C ASP A 176 -32.64 -0.93 -21.26
N THR A 177 -33.80 -1.58 -21.12
CA THR A 177 -35.07 -0.94 -20.70
C THR A 177 -35.54 -1.33 -19.30
N LEU A 178 -34.87 -2.29 -18.66
CA LEU A 178 -35.17 -2.69 -17.30
C LEU A 178 -34.15 -2.07 -16.32
N PRO A 179 -34.59 -1.70 -15.11
CA PRO A 179 -33.67 -1.25 -14.07
C PRO A 179 -32.59 -2.28 -13.75
N ARG A 180 -31.46 -1.80 -13.27
CA ARG A 180 -30.34 -2.62 -12.80
C ARG A 180 -30.73 -3.35 -11.50
N GLU A 181 -30.41 -4.64 -11.44
CA GLU A 181 -30.52 -5.46 -10.22
C GLU A 181 -29.13 -5.74 -9.66
N PHE A 182 -29.02 -5.98 -8.35
CA PHE A 182 -27.73 -6.07 -7.67
C PHE A 182 -27.53 -7.46 -7.09
N GLN A 183 -26.33 -8.01 -7.25
CA GLN A 183 -26.00 -9.36 -6.80
C GLN A 183 -25.49 -9.33 -5.36
N ASN A 184 -25.93 -10.29 -4.56
CA ASN A 184 -25.30 -10.62 -3.29
C ASN A 184 -24.10 -11.54 -3.55
N SER A 185 -22.88 -11.11 -3.25
CA SER A 185 -21.66 -11.88 -3.51
C SER A 185 -21.35 -12.97 -2.48
N ILE A 186 -22.13 -13.04 -1.41
CA ILE A 186 -22.11 -14.08 -0.37
C ILE A 186 -23.46 -14.79 -0.30
N THR A 187 -23.60 -15.81 0.55
CA THR A 187 -24.91 -16.43 0.78
C THR A 187 -25.86 -15.43 1.45
N GLY A 188 -27.16 -15.61 1.27
CA GLY A 188 -28.17 -14.78 1.94
C GLY A 188 -28.76 -15.45 3.19
N TRP A 189 -28.14 -16.52 3.69
CA TRP A 189 -28.61 -17.29 4.84
C TRP A 189 -27.86 -16.88 6.10
N ILE A 190 -28.49 -17.01 7.27
CA ILE A 190 -27.75 -16.93 8.54
C ILE A 190 -27.11 -18.31 8.79
N ASP A 191 -26.05 -18.61 8.04
CA ASP A 191 -25.41 -19.92 7.95
C ASP A 191 -23.95 -19.94 8.45
N GLY A 192 -23.49 -18.82 9.02
CA GLY A 192 -22.12 -18.67 9.51
C GLY A 192 -21.08 -18.52 8.41
N SER A 193 -21.45 -18.22 7.17
CA SER A 193 -20.54 -18.02 6.04
C SER A 193 -19.45 -16.98 6.30
N HIS A 194 -19.71 -15.97 7.13
CA HIS A 194 -18.70 -15.00 7.58
C HIS A 194 -17.59 -15.61 8.48
N VAL A 195 -17.80 -16.81 9.03
CA VAL A 195 -16.78 -17.65 9.71
C VAL A 195 -16.26 -18.73 8.76
N TYR A 196 -17.12 -19.34 7.95
CA TYR A 196 -16.84 -20.58 7.20
C TYR A 196 -16.56 -20.40 5.71
N GLY A 197 -16.69 -19.20 5.17
CA GLY A 197 -16.58 -18.89 3.74
C GLY A 197 -17.91 -19.03 2.99
N SER A 198 -18.06 -18.24 1.93
CA SER A 198 -19.18 -18.33 0.97
C SER A 198 -18.80 -19.04 -0.34
N SER A 199 -17.62 -19.64 -0.42
CA SER A 199 -17.20 -20.49 -1.54
C SER A 199 -16.50 -21.75 -1.05
N ASN A 200 -16.61 -22.83 -1.83
CA ASN A 200 -15.95 -24.09 -1.48
C ASN A 200 -14.44 -23.92 -1.35
N PHE A 201 -13.84 -23.01 -2.11
CA PHE A 201 -12.42 -22.66 -2.03
C PHE A 201 -12.10 -22.02 -0.68
N ASP A 202 -12.81 -20.94 -0.31
CA ASP A 202 -12.56 -20.21 0.94
C ASP A 202 -12.75 -21.14 2.15
N SER A 203 -13.84 -21.94 2.13
CA SER A 203 -14.14 -22.88 3.20
C SER A 203 -13.09 -23.97 3.37
N GLN A 204 -12.59 -24.54 2.26
CA GLN A 204 -11.50 -25.53 2.32
C GLN A 204 -10.21 -24.90 2.81
N TRP A 205 -9.91 -23.67 2.40
CA TRP A 205 -8.73 -22.96 2.84
C TRP A 205 -8.77 -22.64 4.32
N LEU A 206 -9.93 -22.27 4.87
CA LEU A 206 -10.08 -21.92 6.29
C LEU A 206 -10.01 -23.12 7.24
N ARG A 207 -9.98 -24.36 6.73
CA ARG A 207 -9.96 -25.59 7.54
C ARG A 207 -8.56 -26.12 7.78
N GLU A 208 -8.31 -26.60 8.99
CA GLU A 208 -7.04 -27.25 9.36
C GLU A 208 -6.87 -28.60 8.63
N GLY A 209 -7.99 -29.27 8.32
CA GLY A 209 -8.02 -30.60 7.73
C GLY A 209 -7.69 -31.72 8.74
N SER A 210 -7.69 -31.38 10.03
CA SER A 210 -7.45 -32.29 11.15
C SER A 210 -8.48 -32.04 12.26
N HIS A 211 -9.05 -33.13 12.78
CA HIS A 211 -10.00 -33.12 13.91
C HIS A 211 -11.22 -32.18 13.76
N GLY A 212 -11.60 -31.86 12.52
CA GLY A 212 -12.71 -30.95 12.21
C GLY A 212 -12.46 -29.49 12.56
N ARG A 213 -11.20 -29.09 12.78
CA ARG A 213 -10.83 -27.74 13.24
C ARG A 213 -10.68 -26.75 12.09
N MET A 214 -10.81 -25.47 12.43
CA MET A 214 -10.48 -24.34 11.56
C MET A 214 -9.01 -23.95 11.75
N LYS A 215 -8.37 -23.44 10.69
CA LYS A 215 -7.02 -22.89 10.76
C LYS A 215 -6.99 -21.70 11.71
N VAL A 216 -5.89 -21.56 12.42
CA VAL A 216 -5.64 -20.46 13.35
C VAL A 216 -4.21 -19.97 13.18
N THR A 217 -3.96 -18.74 13.60
CA THR A 217 -2.61 -18.28 13.92
C THR A 217 -2.44 -18.33 15.43
N ASP A 218 -1.45 -19.10 15.89
CA ASP A 218 -1.09 -19.15 17.29
C ASP A 218 -0.39 -17.85 17.71
N THR A 219 -0.83 -17.26 18.82
CA THR A 219 -0.21 -16.06 19.39
C THR A 219 0.01 -16.27 20.89
N PRO A 220 0.89 -15.48 21.54
CA PRO A 220 1.09 -15.56 23.00
C PRO A 220 -0.18 -15.33 23.85
N ILE A 221 -1.23 -14.79 23.23
CA ILE A 221 -2.53 -14.44 23.85
C ILE A 221 -3.68 -15.35 23.38
N GLY A 222 -3.37 -16.43 22.64
CA GLY A 222 -4.31 -17.47 22.22
C GLY A 222 -4.50 -17.58 20.70
N GLU A 223 -5.40 -18.48 20.29
CA GLU A 223 -5.75 -18.68 18.88
C GLU A 223 -6.34 -17.40 18.28
N PHE A 224 -5.84 -16.99 17.12
CA PHE A 224 -6.36 -15.88 16.34
C PHE A 224 -6.76 -16.35 14.93
N LEU A 225 -7.40 -15.48 14.14
CA LEU A 225 -7.69 -15.74 12.74
C LEU A 225 -6.41 -16.17 11.98
N PRO A 226 -6.52 -17.07 10.99
CA PRO A 226 -5.37 -17.45 10.17
C PRO A 226 -4.87 -16.24 9.37
N LYS A 227 -3.55 -16.03 9.37
CA LYS A 227 -2.90 -15.04 8.50
C LYS A 227 -2.80 -15.57 7.07
N ALA A 228 -2.92 -14.69 6.09
CA ALA A 228 -2.67 -14.99 4.68
C ALA A 228 -1.17 -15.22 4.34
N ALA A 229 -0.27 -15.15 5.32
CA ALA A 229 1.19 -15.06 5.14
C ALA A 229 1.74 -16.11 4.15
N GLU A 230 2.40 -15.64 3.10
CA GLU A 230 3.07 -16.43 2.03
C GLU A 230 2.19 -17.41 1.24
N ASP A 231 0.87 -17.44 1.46
CA ASP A 231 -0.05 -18.34 0.76
C ASP A 231 -0.80 -17.57 -0.34
N GLU A 232 -0.31 -17.64 -1.58
CA GLU A 232 -0.99 -17.08 -2.77
C GLU A 232 -2.42 -17.63 -2.97
N ALA A 233 -2.73 -18.79 -2.39
CA ALA A 233 -4.07 -19.38 -2.40
C ALA A 233 -4.95 -18.88 -1.25
N ALA A 234 -4.50 -17.91 -0.44
CA ALA A 234 -5.33 -17.32 0.60
C ALA A 234 -6.54 -16.59 -0.01
N PRO A 235 -7.74 -16.75 0.58
CA PRO A 235 -8.93 -16.01 0.21
C PRO A 235 -8.71 -14.49 0.20
N SER A 236 -9.35 -13.81 -0.76
CA SER A 236 -9.24 -12.36 -0.90
C SER A 236 -9.75 -11.62 0.33
N ILE A 237 -8.98 -10.66 0.82
CA ILE A 237 -9.39 -9.73 1.87
C ILE A 237 -9.78 -8.42 1.19
N SER A 238 -10.90 -7.83 1.61
CA SER A 238 -11.37 -6.56 1.06
C SER A 238 -10.57 -5.44 1.68
N PHE A 239 -9.76 -4.77 0.88
CA PHE A 239 -9.11 -3.51 1.25
C PHE A 239 -9.67 -2.40 0.35
N VAL A 240 -10.12 -1.30 0.94
CA VAL A 240 -10.62 -0.14 0.19
C VAL A 240 -9.44 0.71 -0.32
N GLY A 241 -8.40 0.07 -0.86
CA GLY A 241 -7.14 0.74 -1.23
C GLY A 241 -6.20 1.06 -0.06
N PHE A 242 -6.45 0.47 1.13
CA PHE A 242 -5.62 0.65 2.33
C PHE A 242 -4.92 -0.66 2.73
N SER A 243 -3.65 -0.62 3.13
CA SER A 243 -2.99 -1.79 3.71
C SER A 243 -3.50 -2.01 5.13
N ALA A 244 -3.97 -3.22 5.44
CA ALA A 244 -4.17 -3.59 6.83
C ALA A 244 -2.82 -3.91 7.48
N SER A 245 -2.67 -3.55 8.76
CA SER A 245 -1.46 -3.81 9.54
C SER A 245 -1.11 -5.31 9.63
N GLU A 246 -2.14 -6.17 9.54
CA GLU A 246 -2.04 -7.63 9.47
C GLU A 246 -3.13 -8.15 8.53
N ARG A 247 -2.86 -9.22 7.79
CA ARG A 247 -3.81 -9.82 6.82
C ARG A 247 -4.48 -11.06 7.38
N PHE A 248 -5.41 -10.87 8.31
CA PHE A 248 -6.20 -11.99 8.82
C PHE A 248 -7.30 -12.40 7.85
N VAL A 249 -7.48 -13.70 7.68
CA VAL A 249 -8.48 -14.27 6.79
C VAL A 249 -9.61 -14.84 7.64
N ALA A 250 -10.84 -14.52 7.28
CA ALA A 250 -12.05 -15.13 7.82
C ALA A 250 -12.96 -15.58 6.67
N GLY A 251 -14.14 -16.08 6.99
CA GLY A 251 -15.13 -16.43 5.98
C GLY A 251 -15.66 -15.23 5.17
N ASP A 252 -15.64 -14.03 5.76
CA ASP A 252 -15.93 -12.78 5.07
C ASP A 252 -14.68 -11.90 4.92
N SER A 253 -14.54 -11.30 3.72
CA SER A 253 -13.39 -10.49 3.35
C SER A 253 -13.25 -9.16 4.12
N ARG A 254 -14.29 -8.72 4.82
CA ARG A 254 -14.33 -7.44 5.58
C ARG A 254 -13.98 -7.61 7.06
N ALA A 255 -13.59 -8.80 7.50
CA ALA A 255 -13.34 -9.11 8.91
C ALA A 255 -12.30 -8.23 9.63
N ASN A 256 -11.48 -7.49 8.89
CA ASN A 256 -10.41 -6.63 9.41
C ASN A 256 -10.76 -5.14 9.42
N GLU A 257 -11.98 -4.76 9.05
CA GLU A 257 -12.36 -3.35 8.87
C GLU A 257 -12.08 -2.51 10.13
N HIS A 258 -12.38 -3.03 11.32
CA HIS A 258 -11.97 -2.45 12.60
C HIS A 258 -11.86 -3.50 13.71
N SER A 259 -11.12 -3.18 14.78
CA SER A 259 -10.72 -4.12 15.83
C SER A 259 -11.89 -4.83 16.55
N ALA A 260 -13.02 -4.15 16.74
CA ALA A 260 -14.21 -4.74 17.36
C ALA A 260 -14.88 -5.83 16.50
N LEU A 261 -14.90 -5.67 15.17
CA LEU A 261 -15.39 -6.69 14.25
C LEU A 261 -14.45 -7.89 14.22
N THR A 262 -13.12 -7.65 14.13
CA THR A 262 -12.09 -8.70 14.21
C THR A 262 -12.24 -9.54 15.47
N ALA A 263 -12.49 -8.89 16.62
CA ALA A 263 -12.72 -9.57 17.90
C ALA A 263 -13.89 -10.56 17.84
N MET A 264 -14.98 -10.20 17.16
CA MET A 264 -16.16 -11.07 16.99
C MET A 264 -15.84 -12.27 16.10
N HIS A 265 -15.10 -12.08 15.00
CA HIS A 265 -14.65 -13.18 14.14
C HIS A 265 -13.74 -14.17 14.89
N VAL A 266 -12.79 -13.68 15.68
CA VAL A 266 -11.93 -14.53 16.53
C VAL A 266 -12.75 -15.31 17.55
N LEU A 267 -13.76 -14.67 18.16
CA LEU A 267 -14.62 -15.32 19.16
C LEU A 267 -15.35 -16.55 18.60
N PHE A 268 -15.96 -16.42 17.41
CA PHE A 268 -16.72 -17.53 16.82
C PHE A 268 -15.85 -18.57 16.12
N LEU A 269 -14.62 -18.21 15.72
CA LEU A 269 -13.57 -19.17 15.35
C LEU A 269 -13.20 -20.05 16.57
N ARG A 270 -12.95 -19.44 17.72
CA ARG A 270 -12.63 -20.15 18.97
C ARG A 270 -13.77 -21.05 19.42
N GLU A 271 -15.02 -20.59 19.33
CA GLU A 271 -16.18 -21.42 19.67
C GLU A 271 -16.30 -22.66 18.76
N HIS A 272 -16.03 -22.52 17.45
CA HIS A 272 -15.99 -23.67 16.55
C HIS A 272 -14.90 -24.67 16.96
N ASN A 273 -13.67 -24.21 17.20
CA ASN A 273 -12.56 -25.08 17.59
C ASN A 273 -12.78 -25.75 18.96
N ARG A 274 -13.47 -25.07 19.89
CA ARG A 274 -13.90 -25.63 21.17
C ARG A 274 -14.91 -26.76 20.97
N LEU A 275 -15.94 -26.55 20.14
CA LEU A 275 -16.93 -27.56 19.80
C LEU A 275 -16.27 -28.77 19.09
N ALA A 276 -15.39 -28.52 18.11
CA ALA A 276 -14.68 -29.58 17.39
C ALA A 276 -13.84 -30.46 18.34
N ALA A 277 -13.15 -29.85 19.31
CA ALA A 277 -12.39 -30.57 20.32
C ALA A 277 -13.29 -31.45 21.21
N GLU A 278 -14.42 -30.93 21.70
CA GLU A 278 -15.37 -31.72 22.51
C GLU A 278 -15.96 -32.90 21.73
N ILE A 279 -16.34 -32.66 20.47
CA ILE A 279 -16.89 -33.71 19.61
C ILE A 279 -15.84 -34.80 19.37
N TYR A 280 -14.59 -34.43 19.09
CA TYR A 280 -13.48 -35.36 18.88
C TYR A 280 -13.16 -36.20 20.13
N ASP A 281 -13.10 -35.57 21.31
CA ASP A 281 -12.79 -36.25 22.57
C ASP A 281 -13.83 -37.33 22.91
N GLU A 282 -15.10 -37.07 22.59
CA GLU A 282 -16.19 -38.03 22.78
C GLU A 282 -16.30 -39.07 21.65
N ASN A 283 -15.93 -38.68 20.42
CA ASN A 283 -16.11 -39.47 19.20
C ASN A 283 -14.84 -39.51 18.36
N PRO A 284 -13.73 -40.11 18.87
CA PRO A 284 -12.45 -40.11 18.17
C PRO A 284 -12.45 -40.96 16.89
N ASP A 285 -13.54 -41.70 16.63
CA ASP A 285 -13.77 -42.47 15.41
C ASP A 285 -14.49 -41.70 14.30
N TYR A 286 -14.94 -40.47 14.55
CA TYR A 286 -15.50 -39.60 13.51
C TYR A 286 -14.41 -39.06 12.59
N THR A 287 -14.76 -38.88 11.33
CA THR A 287 -13.91 -38.25 10.33
C THR A 287 -13.80 -36.74 10.58
N ASP A 288 -12.73 -36.12 10.03
CA ASP A 288 -12.56 -34.65 10.05
C ASP A 288 -13.83 -33.92 9.55
N GLU A 289 -14.42 -34.40 8.45
CA GLU A 289 -15.61 -33.82 7.86
C GLU A 289 -16.84 -33.94 8.77
N GLU A 290 -17.05 -35.11 9.40
CA GLU A 290 -18.17 -35.30 10.33
C GLU A 290 -18.06 -34.34 11.52
N ILE A 291 -16.86 -34.19 12.10
CA ILE A 291 -16.63 -33.29 13.23
C ILE A 291 -16.83 -31.83 12.81
N TYR A 292 -16.24 -31.42 11.68
CA TYR A 292 -16.38 -30.07 11.13
C TYR A 292 -17.85 -29.68 10.92
N GLN A 293 -18.64 -30.54 10.27
CA GLN A 293 -20.04 -30.23 9.98
C GLN A 293 -20.90 -30.17 11.25
N ILE A 294 -20.67 -31.05 12.23
CA ILE A 294 -21.37 -30.98 13.52
C ILE A 294 -21.04 -29.67 14.24
N ALA A 295 -19.75 -29.32 14.34
CA ALA A 295 -19.29 -28.09 14.99
C ALA A 295 -19.83 -26.84 14.28
N ARG A 296 -19.74 -26.78 12.94
CA ARG A 296 -20.29 -25.70 12.11
C ARG A 296 -21.78 -25.53 12.32
N LYS A 297 -22.56 -26.63 12.29
CA LYS A 297 -24.02 -26.58 12.41
C LYS A 297 -24.46 -26.12 13.80
N ILE A 298 -23.80 -26.57 14.87
CA ILE A 298 -24.08 -26.11 16.23
C ILE A 298 -23.71 -24.63 16.41
N ASN A 299 -22.52 -24.20 15.96
CA ASN A 299 -22.08 -22.82 16.07
C ASN A 299 -23.02 -21.87 15.30
N THR A 300 -23.46 -22.27 14.11
CA THR A 300 -24.47 -21.56 13.31
C THR A 300 -25.79 -21.41 14.05
N ALA A 301 -26.27 -22.48 14.69
CA ALA A 301 -27.48 -22.43 15.49
C ALA A 301 -27.37 -21.50 16.71
N GLN A 302 -26.18 -21.40 17.32
CA GLN A 302 -25.92 -20.42 18.38
C GLN A 302 -25.99 -18.99 17.84
N MET A 303 -25.41 -18.70 16.68
CA MET A 303 -25.50 -17.38 16.02
C MET A 303 -26.95 -17.02 15.64
N GLN A 304 -27.74 -17.98 15.14
CA GLN A 304 -29.16 -17.80 14.92
C GLN A 304 -29.90 -17.50 16.23
N TYR A 305 -29.63 -18.25 17.30
CA TYR A 305 -30.25 -18.01 18.60
C TYR A 305 -29.97 -16.61 19.11
N ILE A 306 -28.70 -16.18 19.13
CA ILE A 306 -28.31 -14.83 19.56
C ILE A 306 -29.00 -13.77 18.70
N THR A 307 -29.05 -13.96 17.38
CA THR A 307 -29.71 -13.02 16.46
C THR A 307 -31.20 -12.86 16.76
N TYR A 308 -31.94 -13.97 16.83
CA TYR A 308 -33.40 -13.93 16.96
C TYR A 308 -33.90 -13.69 18.39
N TYR A 309 -33.10 -14.03 19.41
CA TYR A 309 -33.53 -14.00 20.81
C TYR A 309 -32.78 -13.00 21.71
N GLU A 310 -31.64 -12.44 21.26
CA GLU A 310 -30.97 -11.35 21.97
C GLU A 310 -30.94 -10.06 21.15
N TYR A 311 -30.41 -10.11 19.92
CA TYR A 311 -30.21 -8.93 19.09
C TYR A 311 -31.53 -8.28 18.62
N LEU A 312 -32.39 -9.00 17.90
CA LEU A 312 -33.67 -8.42 17.44
C LEU A 312 -34.54 -7.91 18.60
N PRO A 313 -34.73 -8.65 19.71
CA PRO A 313 -35.48 -8.15 20.86
C PRO A 313 -34.84 -6.91 21.51
N SER A 314 -33.51 -6.79 21.49
CA SER A 314 -32.83 -5.59 22.01
C SER A 314 -33.11 -4.33 21.17
N LEU A 315 -33.35 -4.48 19.86
CA LEU A 315 -33.86 -3.40 19.00
C LEU A 315 -35.36 -3.12 19.20
N GLY A 316 -36.05 -3.90 20.03
CA GLY A 316 -37.50 -3.86 20.24
C GLY A 316 -38.29 -4.79 19.31
N ILE A 317 -37.63 -5.49 18.38
CA ILE A 317 -38.27 -6.40 17.42
C ILE A 317 -38.49 -7.76 18.08
N ASN A 318 -39.76 -8.06 18.37
CA ASN A 318 -40.16 -9.34 18.94
C ASN A 318 -40.98 -10.11 17.91
N LEU A 319 -40.32 -11.01 17.18
CA LEU A 319 -40.98 -11.80 16.15
C LEU A 319 -42.08 -12.70 16.73
N PRO A 320 -43.17 -12.96 15.98
CA PRO A 320 -44.13 -13.99 16.33
C PRO A 320 -43.46 -15.34 16.61
N LEU A 321 -44.10 -16.16 17.45
CA LEU A 321 -43.67 -17.53 17.72
C LEU A 321 -43.46 -18.28 16.39
N TYR A 322 -42.32 -18.94 16.27
CA TYR A 322 -41.99 -19.72 15.09
C TYR A 322 -43.04 -20.82 14.85
N SER A 323 -43.58 -20.88 13.63
CA SER A 323 -44.61 -21.85 13.24
C SER A 323 -44.08 -23.04 12.43
N GLY A 324 -42.77 -23.13 12.24
CA GLY A 324 -42.13 -24.08 11.33
C GLY A 324 -41.83 -23.47 9.96
N PHE A 325 -40.99 -24.16 9.20
CA PHE A 325 -40.59 -23.78 7.86
C PHE A 325 -41.78 -23.71 6.89
N ASP A 326 -41.87 -22.62 6.13
CA ASP A 326 -42.86 -22.41 5.07
C ASP A 326 -42.17 -22.30 3.70
N VAL A 327 -42.45 -23.28 2.85
CA VAL A 327 -41.86 -23.43 1.51
C VAL A 327 -42.31 -22.37 0.51
N ASP A 328 -43.41 -21.66 0.79
CA ASP A 328 -43.95 -20.63 -0.10
C ASP A 328 -43.31 -19.24 0.15
N ILE A 329 -42.50 -19.10 1.20
CA ILE A 329 -41.77 -17.85 1.51
C ILE A 329 -40.54 -17.72 0.61
N ASP A 330 -40.30 -16.52 0.09
CA ASP A 330 -39.04 -16.16 -0.58
C ASP A 330 -38.09 -15.57 0.48
N PRO A 331 -37.04 -16.29 0.88
CA PRO A 331 -36.15 -15.88 1.98
C PRO A 331 -35.09 -14.87 1.52
N ARG A 332 -35.10 -14.45 0.25
CA ARG A 332 -34.02 -13.61 -0.28
C ARG A 332 -33.89 -12.26 0.41
N VAL A 333 -32.65 -11.80 0.54
CA VAL A 333 -32.35 -10.47 1.06
C VAL A 333 -32.87 -9.40 0.10
N THR A 334 -33.57 -8.42 0.65
CA THR A 334 -34.12 -7.29 -0.09
C THR A 334 -33.08 -6.19 -0.25
N ASN A 335 -33.11 -5.50 -1.39
CA ASN A 335 -32.22 -4.39 -1.68
C ASN A 335 -32.47 -3.23 -0.70
N GLU A 336 -33.73 -3.00 -0.32
CA GLU A 336 -34.11 -2.02 0.69
C GLU A 336 -33.51 -2.35 2.07
N PHE A 337 -33.44 -3.63 2.47
CA PHE A 337 -32.80 -4.02 3.72
C PHE A 337 -31.28 -3.80 3.68
N SER A 338 -30.59 -4.36 2.68
CA SER A 338 -29.11 -4.33 2.58
C SER A 338 -28.54 -2.94 2.32
N ALA A 339 -29.19 -2.14 1.46
CA ALA A 339 -28.70 -0.81 1.12
C ALA A 339 -29.24 0.31 2.01
N LEU A 340 -30.22 0.05 2.90
CA LEU A 340 -30.80 1.05 3.80
C LEU A 340 -30.82 0.58 5.26
N ALA A 341 -31.81 -0.24 5.64
CA ALA A 341 -32.14 -0.42 7.05
C ALA A 341 -31.02 -1.07 7.87
N PHE A 342 -30.32 -2.05 7.31
CA PHE A 342 -29.29 -2.78 8.05
C PHE A 342 -27.93 -2.07 8.09
N ARG A 343 -27.85 -0.86 7.51
CA ARG A 343 -26.74 0.07 7.70
C ARG A 343 -26.89 0.95 8.95
N MET A 344 -27.93 0.72 9.74
CA MET A 344 -28.21 1.42 11.01
C MET A 344 -27.02 1.47 11.96
N GLY A 345 -26.14 0.48 11.90
CA GLY A 345 -24.91 0.43 12.70
C GLY A 345 -24.04 1.68 12.51
N HIS A 346 -24.02 2.29 11.33
CA HIS A 346 -23.18 3.48 11.08
C HIS A 346 -23.58 4.71 11.92
N SER A 347 -24.85 4.80 12.33
CA SER A 347 -25.34 5.84 13.25
C SER A 347 -25.15 5.45 14.73
N GLN A 348 -25.05 4.15 15.02
CA GLN A 348 -24.99 3.60 16.38
C GLN A 348 -23.56 3.51 16.95
N ILE A 349 -22.54 3.80 16.15
CA ILE A 349 -21.13 3.70 16.54
C ILE A 349 -20.69 4.95 17.31
N ASN A 350 -19.95 4.74 18.40
CA ASN A 350 -19.21 5.79 19.10
C ASN A 350 -17.87 6.10 18.41
N ASP A 351 -17.39 7.34 18.53
CA ASP A 351 -16.12 7.77 17.93
C ASP A 351 -14.89 7.09 18.59
N ILE A 352 -15.06 6.51 19.78
CA ILE A 352 -13.98 5.88 20.56
C ILE A 352 -14.32 4.42 20.85
N THR A 353 -13.45 3.52 20.41
CA THR A 353 -13.45 2.11 20.84
C THR A 353 -12.72 2.00 22.18
N LEU A 354 -13.48 1.80 23.26
CA LEU A 354 -12.92 1.62 24.60
C LEU A 354 -12.16 0.29 24.71
N ARG A 355 -11.02 0.33 25.40
CA ARG A 355 -10.22 -0.86 25.74
C ARG A 355 -9.95 -0.85 27.24
N LEU A 356 -10.40 -1.89 27.93
CA LEU A 356 -10.41 -1.91 29.40
C LEU A 356 -9.60 -3.08 29.96
N GLY A 357 -8.91 -2.81 31.07
CA GLY A 357 -8.16 -3.82 31.82
C GLY A 357 -9.07 -4.86 32.49
N THR A 358 -8.47 -5.81 33.21
CA THR A 358 -9.22 -6.84 33.94
C THR A 358 -10.10 -6.29 35.08
N ASP A 359 -9.79 -5.08 35.55
CA ASP A 359 -10.57 -4.31 36.53
C ASP A 359 -11.69 -3.47 35.90
N TYR A 360 -11.89 -3.57 34.58
CA TYR A 360 -12.81 -2.73 33.79
C TYR A 360 -12.49 -1.23 33.86
N VAL A 361 -11.21 -0.87 34.00
CA VAL A 361 -10.74 0.51 33.96
C VAL A 361 -9.74 0.71 32.82
N ALA A 362 -9.81 1.87 32.16
CA ALA A 362 -8.89 2.31 31.11
C ALA A 362 -7.53 2.76 31.71
N LYS A 363 -6.81 1.84 32.37
CA LYS A 363 -5.44 2.08 32.87
C LYS A 363 -4.38 1.34 32.07
N GLU A 364 -4.69 0.10 31.71
CA GLU A 364 -3.75 -0.84 31.09
C GLU A 364 -3.69 -0.69 29.58
N TYR A 365 -4.78 -0.22 28.97
CA TYR A 365 -4.96 -0.15 27.52
C TYR A 365 -5.49 1.22 27.11
N SER A 366 -4.91 1.79 26.06
CA SER A 366 -5.39 3.03 25.46
C SER A 366 -6.64 2.76 24.63
N SER A 367 -7.63 3.66 24.72
CA SER A 367 -8.78 3.61 23.82
C SER A 367 -8.37 4.07 22.42
N ILE A 368 -9.05 3.57 21.40
CA ILE A 368 -8.72 3.82 20.00
C ILE A 368 -9.77 4.75 19.42
N LEU A 369 -9.35 5.87 18.82
CA LEU A 369 -10.22 6.70 18.01
C LEU A 369 -10.58 5.93 16.75
N LEU A 370 -11.85 5.91 16.35
CA LEU A 370 -12.33 5.06 15.27
C LEU A 370 -11.59 5.28 13.95
N SER A 371 -11.23 6.54 13.62
CA SER A 371 -10.43 6.88 12.43
C SER A 371 -9.06 6.20 12.42
N ASP A 372 -8.48 5.95 13.59
CA ASP A 372 -7.14 5.41 13.76
C ASP A 372 -7.18 3.87 13.86
N GLY A 373 -8.37 3.30 14.08
CA GLY A 373 -8.60 1.86 14.26
C GLY A 373 -9.01 1.10 12.99
N PHE A 374 -9.25 1.81 11.88
CA PHE A 374 -9.59 1.15 10.61
C PHE A 374 -8.41 0.36 10.07
N TRP A 375 -8.64 -0.89 9.67
CA TRP A 375 -7.62 -1.77 9.09
C TRP A 375 -6.37 -1.95 9.98
N LEU A 376 -6.50 -1.80 11.31
CA LEU A 376 -5.40 -1.93 12.27
C LEU A 376 -5.49 -3.18 13.17
N PRO A 377 -5.69 -4.41 12.64
CA PRO A 377 -5.85 -5.62 13.46
C PRO A 377 -4.60 -5.98 14.28
N SER A 378 -3.43 -5.40 14.00
CA SER A 378 -2.21 -5.61 14.80
C SER A 378 -2.42 -5.19 16.25
N SER A 379 -3.22 -4.15 16.51
CA SER A 379 -3.55 -3.68 17.86
C SER A 379 -4.12 -4.79 18.76
N MET A 380 -4.72 -5.82 18.15
CA MET A 380 -5.32 -6.94 18.87
C MET A 380 -4.31 -8.04 19.21
N ILE A 381 -3.20 -8.13 18.47
CA ILE A 381 -2.11 -9.08 18.76
C ILE A 381 -1.11 -8.47 19.73
N THR A 382 -0.78 -7.19 19.50
CA THR A 382 0.31 -6.52 20.18
C THR A 382 -0.09 -5.99 21.56
N ASP A 383 -1.40 -5.78 21.77
CA ASP A 383 -1.91 -5.00 22.89
C ASP A 383 -3.13 -5.66 23.58
N GLY A 384 -2.93 -6.89 24.08
CA GLY A 384 -3.83 -7.50 25.07
C GLY A 384 -4.99 -8.36 24.56
N GLY A 385 -5.09 -8.62 23.26
CA GLY A 385 -6.07 -9.58 22.71
C GLY A 385 -7.43 -9.00 22.40
N ILE A 386 -8.41 -9.89 22.32
CA ILE A 386 -9.81 -9.51 22.09
C ILE A 386 -10.50 -9.04 23.36
N GLU A 387 -10.00 -9.44 24.52
CA GLU A 387 -10.64 -9.18 25.81
C GLU A 387 -10.77 -7.71 26.18
N PRO A 388 -9.77 -6.83 25.97
CA PRO A 388 -9.90 -5.42 26.30
C PRO A 388 -11.02 -4.72 25.52
N VAL A 389 -11.17 -5.05 24.23
CA VAL A 389 -12.22 -4.52 23.36
C VAL A 389 -13.58 -5.07 23.76
N LEU A 390 -13.70 -6.37 24.04
CA LEU A 390 -14.95 -6.97 24.49
C LEU A 390 -15.42 -6.40 25.85
N ARG A 391 -14.49 -6.10 26.78
CA ARG A 391 -14.83 -5.40 28.03
C ARG A 391 -15.27 -3.96 27.79
N GLY A 392 -14.62 -3.25 26.87
CA GLY A 392 -15.01 -1.91 26.46
C GLY A 392 -16.43 -1.90 25.90
N ALA A 393 -16.70 -2.78 24.94
CA ALA A 393 -18.02 -2.93 24.34
C ALA A 393 -19.11 -3.28 25.36
N ALA A 394 -18.76 -3.98 26.43
CA ALA A 394 -19.69 -4.34 27.50
C ALA A 394 -20.19 -3.14 28.32
N VAL A 395 -19.38 -2.08 28.46
CA VAL A 395 -19.69 -0.94 29.33
C VAL A 395 -20.03 0.32 28.55
N SER A 396 -19.62 0.42 27.29
CA SER A 396 -20.02 1.49 26.39
C SER A 396 -21.52 1.44 26.15
N ASN A 397 -22.19 2.58 26.33
CA ASN A 397 -23.53 2.76 25.77
C ASN A 397 -23.35 3.19 24.30
N GLN A 398 -23.96 2.48 23.37
CA GLN A 398 -23.86 2.81 21.95
C GLN A 398 -24.47 4.18 21.64
N ALA A 399 -24.15 4.73 20.48
CA ALA A 399 -24.88 5.89 19.97
C ALA A 399 -26.33 5.51 19.63
N ALA A 400 -27.22 6.50 19.73
CA ALA A 400 -28.61 6.35 19.33
C ALA A 400 -28.71 6.12 17.82
N ASN A 401 -29.68 5.32 17.38
CA ASN A 401 -30.01 5.23 15.96
C ASN A 401 -30.79 6.49 15.54
N ASP A 402 -30.12 7.44 14.92
CA ASP A 402 -30.71 8.71 14.48
C ASP A 402 -29.98 9.26 13.25
N ILE A 403 -30.22 10.53 12.90
CA ILE A 403 -29.64 11.12 11.69
C ILE A 403 -28.13 11.38 11.80
N TYR A 404 -27.52 11.25 12.99
CA TYR A 404 -26.15 11.67 13.24
C TYR A 404 -25.13 10.58 12.97
N TYR A 405 -23.95 11.01 12.51
CA TYR A 405 -22.77 10.18 12.28
C TYR A 405 -21.58 10.85 12.97
N VAL A 406 -20.77 10.05 13.67
CA VAL A 406 -19.56 10.55 14.35
C VAL A 406 -18.52 11.05 13.36
N SER A 407 -17.69 12.00 13.77
CA SER A 407 -16.77 12.68 12.87
C SER A 407 -15.76 11.74 12.21
N SER A 408 -15.27 10.69 12.89
CA SER A 408 -14.34 9.73 12.28
C SER A 408 -14.95 8.95 11.10
N LEU A 409 -16.27 8.72 11.08
CA LEU A 409 -16.97 8.11 9.92
C LEU A 409 -17.41 9.13 8.88
N ARG A 410 -17.75 10.33 9.35
CA ARG A 410 -18.34 11.38 8.53
C ARG A 410 -17.32 12.19 7.73
N ASN A 411 -16.14 12.42 8.29
CA ASN A 411 -15.17 13.35 7.72
C ASN A 411 -13.80 12.72 7.48
N SER A 412 -13.43 11.71 8.27
CA SER A 412 -12.07 11.15 8.28
C SER A 412 -12.04 9.65 7.96
N MET A 413 -13.09 9.10 7.35
CA MET A 413 -13.16 7.67 7.11
C MET A 413 -12.05 7.28 6.13
N PHE A 414 -11.13 6.46 6.61
CA PHE A 414 -9.93 5.98 5.92
C PHE A 414 -8.92 7.06 5.48
N GLY A 415 -8.92 8.24 6.11
CA GLY A 415 -7.89 9.24 5.82
C GLY A 415 -8.27 10.64 6.28
N GLU A 416 -7.33 11.58 6.16
CA GLU A 416 -7.56 12.96 6.57
C GLU A 416 -8.60 13.67 5.67
N PRO A 417 -9.53 14.47 6.24
CA PRO A 417 -10.53 15.20 5.48
C PRO A 417 -9.89 16.09 4.40
N GLY A 418 -10.41 16.01 3.17
CA GLY A 418 -9.88 16.78 2.02
C GLY A 418 -8.57 16.26 1.43
N PHE A 419 -8.01 15.18 1.99
CA PHE A 419 -6.75 14.54 1.56
C PHE A 419 -6.86 13.00 1.46
N GLY A 420 -8.07 12.48 1.25
CA GLY A 420 -8.34 11.03 1.15
C GLY A 420 -9.46 10.53 2.07
N GLY A 421 -9.82 11.31 3.10
CA GLY A 421 -10.95 11.02 3.99
C GLY A 421 -12.30 10.99 3.26
N LEU A 422 -13.14 10.03 3.64
CA LEU A 422 -14.46 9.79 3.07
C LEU A 422 -15.59 10.15 4.07
N ASP A 423 -16.82 10.24 3.56
CA ASP A 423 -18.03 10.52 4.33
C ASP A 423 -19.02 9.35 4.21
N MET A 424 -19.18 8.57 5.29
CA MET A 424 -20.06 7.41 5.30
C MET A 424 -21.55 7.79 5.13
N CYS A 425 -22.05 8.87 5.76
CA CYS A 425 -23.44 9.30 5.57
C CYS A 425 -23.71 9.67 4.10
N ALA A 426 -22.77 10.40 3.47
CA ALA A 426 -22.89 10.72 2.05
C ALA A 426 -22.83 9.47 1.16
N ILE A 427 -21.94 8.51 1.46
CA ILE A 427 -21.83 7.25 0.74
C ILE A 427 -23.11 6.40 0.88
N ASP A 428 -23.72 6.34 2.05
CA ASP A 428 -24.97 5.61 2.27
C ASP A 428 -26.13 6.19 1.46
N ILE A 429 -26.28 7.52 1.47
CA ILE A 429 -27.27 8.22 0.64
C ILE A 429 -27.02 7.92 -0.84
N GLN A 430 -25.77 8.11 -1.29
CA GLN A 430 -25.40 7.93 -2.70
C GLN A 430 -25.52 6.47 -3.15
N ARG A 431 -25.24 5.49 -2.27
CA ARG A 431 -25.45 4.05 -2.53
C ARG A 431 -26.93 3.75 -2.71
N GLY A 432 -27.80 4.29 -1.87
CA GLY A 432 -29.26 4.15 -2.02
C GLY A 432 -29.78 4.75 -3.33
N ARG A 433 -29.26 5.92 -3.73
CA ARG A 433 -29.53 6.54 -5.04
C ARG A 433 -29.03 5.67 -6.19
N GLY A 434 -27.79 5.18 -6.12
CA GLY A 434 -27.17 4.32 -7.13
C GLY A 434 -27.85 2.96 -7.29
N HIS A 435 -28.52 2.47 -6.23
CA HIS A 435 -29.36 1.26 -6.24
C HIS A 435 -30.79 1.53 -6.75
N GLY A 436 -31.12 2.79 -7.04
CA GLY A 436 -32.42 3.21 -7.55
C GLY A 436 -33.57 2.90 -6.58
N LEU A 437 -33.34 3.02 -5.27
CA LEU A 437 -34.31 2.67 -4.23
C LEU A 437 -35.51 3.64 -4.21
N PRO A 438 -36.70 3.22 -3.74
CA PRO A 438 -37.87 4.08 -3.59
C PRO A 438 -37.63 5.24 -2.62
N ASN A 439 -38.47 6.28 -2.67
CA ASN A 439 -38.43 7.35 -1.67
C ASN A 439 -39.04 6.90 -0.33
N TYR A 440 -38.74 7.64 0.73
CA TYR A 440 -39.19 7.35 2.10
C TYR A 440 -40.71 7.12 2.23
N ASN A 441 -41.53 7.98 1.63
CA ASN A 441 -42.99 7.87 1.76
C ASN A 441 -43.56 6.64 1.05
N GLN A 442 -42.95 6.19 -0.05
CA GLN A 442 -43.35 4.94 -0.71
C GLN A 442 -43.07 3.71 0.17
N LEU A 443 -41.95 3.69 0.90
CA LEU A 443 -41.67 2.61 1.86
C LEU A 443 -42.71 2.61 2.99
N ARG A 444 -43.06 3.80 3.51
CA ARG A 444 -44.16 3.92 4.50
C ARG A 444 -45.46 3.31 3.97
N GLU A 445 -45.86 3.67 2.75
CA GLU A 445 -47.08 3.14 2.14
C GLU A 445 -47.04 1.63 1.92
N TYR A 446 -45.88 1.09 1.52
CA TYR A 446 -45.69 -0.35 1.32
C TYR A 446 -46.00 -1.14 2.60
N PHE A 447 -45.51 -0.66 3.74
CA PHE A 447 -45.77 -1.25 5.06
C PHE A 447 -47.14 -0.88 5.65
N GLY A 448 -47.99 -0.15 4.91
CA GLY A 448 -49.30 0.29 5.37
C GLY A 448 -49.26 1.43 6.40
N LEU A 449 -48.10 2.08 6.56
CA LEU A 449 -47.93 3.28 7.37
C LEU A 449 -48.48 4.50 6.62
N GLN A 450 -48.89 5.54 7.37
CA GLN A 450 -49.33 6.78 6.75
C GLN A 450 -48.13 7.54 6.17
N PRO A 451 -48.20 8.04 4.92
CA PRO A 451 -47.19 8.95 4.38
C PRO A 451 -47.01 10.17 5.28
N ALA A 452 -45.77 10.58 5.48
CA ALA A 452 -45.47 11.82 6.19
C ALA A 452 -45.81 13.03 5.30
N THR A 453 -46.52 14.01 5.86
CA THR A 453 -46.90 15.24 5.15
C THR A 453 -46.07 16.45 5.58
N SER A 454 -45.40 16.34 6.72
CA SER A 454 -44.44 17.30 7.25
C SER A 454 -43.42 16.61 8.16
N TRP A 455 -42.27 17.23 8.40
CA TRP A 455 -41.24 16.69 9.29
C TRP A 455 -41.72 16.54 10.74
N SER A 456 -42.72 17.31 11.16
CA SER A 456 -43.37 17.16 12.46
C SER A 456 -44.24 15.90 12.58
N ASP A 457 -44.58 15.24 11.47
CA ASP A 457 -45.21 13.91 11.49
C ASP A 457 -44.17 12.80 11.76
N VAL A 458 -42.90 13.07 11.44
CA VAL A 458 -41.77 12.12 11.49
C VAL A 458 -41.05 12.17 12.84
N SER A 459 -40.67 13.37 13.29
CA SER A 459 -39.94 13.59 14.54
C SER A 459 -40.61 14.62 15.45
N VAL A 460 -40.42 14.45 16.76
CA VAL A 460 -40.78 15.44 17.79
C VAL A 460 -39.59 16.32 18.18
N ASP A 461 -38.38 15.95 17.75
CA ASP A 461 -37.17 16.72 17.99
C ASP A 461 -37.13 17.92 17.03
N ALA A 462 -37.13 19.12 17.60
CA ALA A 462 -37.16 20.36 16.82
C ALA A 462 -35.90 20.57 15.97
N GLU A 463 -34.75 20.04 16.39
CA GLU A 463 -33.50 20.12 15.64
C GLU A 463 -33.51 19.16 14.45
N ILE A 464 -33.93 17.90 14.65
CA ILE A 464 -34.11 16.93 13.55
C ILE A 464 -35.12 17.48 12.54
N VAL A 465 -36.27 17.99 13.01
CA VAL A 465 -37.28 18.60 12.14
C VAL A 465 -36.70 19.75 11.31
N GLN A 466 -35.90 20.61 11.92
CA GLN A 466 -35.29 21.75 11.23
C GLN A 466 -34.25 21.29 10.19
N ARG A 467 -33.28 20.46 10.59
CA ARG A 467 -32.22 19.95 9.72
C ARG A 467 -32.79 19.19 8.52
N MET A 468 -33.77 18.33 8.77
CA MET A 468 -34.44 17.58 7.70
C MET A 468 -35.28 18.47 6.79
N SER A 469 -35.91 19.53 7.31
CA SER A 469 -36.60 20.54 6.48
C SER A 469 -35.63 21.32 5.59
N ASP A 470 -34.43 21.59 6.09
CA ASP A 470 -33.39 22.31 5.35
C ASP A 470 -32.74 21.42 4.28
N ALA A 471 -32.46 20.15 4.60
CA ALA A 471 -31.90 19.18 3.67
C ALA A 471 -32.91 18.75 2.58
N TYR A 472 -34.18 18.58 2.96
CA TYR A 472 -35.25 18.13 2.07
C TYR A 472 -36.50 19.02 2.24
N PRO A 473 -36.62 20.10 1.44
CA PRO A 473 -37.78 20.98 1.47
C PRO A 473 -39.09 20.30 1.04
N ASP A 474 -39.02 19.26 0.20
CA ASP A 474 -40.16 18.41 -0.17
C ASP A 474 -39.99 17.01 0.43
N ILE A 475 -40.83 16.71 1.41
CA ILE A 475 -40.83 15.43 2.14
C ILE A 475 -41.11 14.21 1.23
N ASN A 476 -41.66 14.42 0.03
CA ASN A 476 -41.95 13.33 -0.91
C ASN A 476 -40.75 12.93 -1.78
N GLN A 477 -39.62 13.64 -1.67
CA GLN A 477 -38.40 13.34 -2.43
C GLN A 477 -37.28 12.81 -1.53
N VAL A 478 -37.57 12.53 -0.26
CA VAL A 478 -36.56 12.17 0.75
C VAL A 478 -35.85 10.88 0.38
N ASP A 479 -34.52 10.89 0.40
CA ASP A 479 -33.75 9.65 0.34
C ASP A 479 -34.12 8.78 1.54
N PRO A 480 -34.53 7.53 1.30
CA PRO A 480 -35.21 6.73 2.30
C PRO A 480 -34.38 6.54 3.58
N MET A 481 -33.06 6.41 3.48
CA MET A 481 -32.15 6.32 4.63
C MET A 481 -32.38 7.44 5.65
N MET A 482 -32.39 8.69 5.17
CA MET A 482 -32.54 9.85 6.06
C MET A 482 -33.95 9.96 6.63
N GLY A 483 -34.96 9.50 5.88
CA GLY A 483 -36.32 9.38 6.40
C GLY A 483 -36.41 8.35 7.53
N LEU A 484 -35.79 7.18 7.37
CA LEU A 484 -35.76 6.10 8.36
C LEU A 484 -35.11 6.57 9.68
N TYR A 485 -33.95 7.21 9.61
CA TYR A 485 -33.23 7.72 10.79
C TYR A 485 -33.89 8.93 11.46
N ALA A 486 -34.66 9.73 10.71
CA ALA A 486 -35.36 10.88 11.28
C ALA A 486 -36.60 10.49 12.10
N GLU A 487 -37.13 9.27 11.93
CA GLU A 487 -38.33 8.82 12.62
C GLU A 487 -38.14 8.80 14.14
N LYS A 488 -39.16 9.30 14.85
CA LYS A 488 -39.27 9.02 16.28
C LYS A 488 -39.28 7.50 16.51
N HIS A 489 -38.56 7.04 17.52
CA HIS A 489 -38.53 5.63 17.86
C HIS A 489 -39.90 5.11 18.32
N VAL A 490 -40.20 3.86 17.98
CA VAL A 490 -41.33 3.12 18.53
C VAL A 490 -41.11 2.92 20.03
N GLU A 491 -42.17 2.97 20.84
CA GLU A 491 -42.07 2.81 22.30
C GLU A 491 -41.41 1.45 22.65
N GLY A 492 -40.26 1.51 23.34
CA GLY A 492 -39.49 0.32 23.72
C GLY A 492 -38.61 -0.27 22.60
N SER A 493 -38.42 0.47 21.51
CA SER A 493 -37.52 0.13 20.39
C SER A 493 -36.47 1.22 20.23
N SER A 494 -35.34 0.87 19.60
CA SER A 494 -34.34 1.84 19.15
C SER A 494 -34.55 2.23 17.68
N LEU A 495 -35.69 1.89 17.08
CA LEU A 495 -35.97 2.07 15.64
C LEU A 495 -37.25 2.88 15.42
N GLY A 496 -37.26 3.62 14.31
CA GLY A 496 -38.48 4.22 13.75
C GLY A 496 -39.47 3.18 13.20
N GLU A 497 -40.74 3.56 13.01
CA GLU A 497 -41.81 2.67 12.52
C GLU A 497 -41.47 1.95 11.20
N THR A 498 -40.85 2.65 10.25
CA THR A 498 -40.56 2.12 8.92
C THR A 498 -39.31 1.25 8.94
N MET A 499 -38.27 1.66 9.67
CA MET A 499 -37.06 0.85 9.83
C MET A 499 -37.35 -0.44 10.60
N PHE A 500 -38.16 -0.34 11.67
CA PHE A 500 -38.68 -1.48 12.42
C PHE A 500 -39.39 -2.47 11.48
N ALA A 501 -40.34 -2.00 10.68
CA ALA A 501 -41.10 -2.85 9.78
C ALA A 501 -40.19 -3.53 8.74
N LEU A 502 -39.23 -2.81 8.18
CA LEU A 502 -38.32 -3.33 7.16
C LEU A 502 -37.38 -4.41 7.71
N ILE A 503 -36.84 -4.24 8.92
CA ILE A 503 -35.97 -5.23 9.58
C ILE A 503 -36.79 -6.44 10.05
N GLU A 504 -37.94 -6.21 10.70
CA GLU A 504 -38.85 -7.29 11.13
C GLU A 504 -39.24 -8.19 9.95
N GLU A 505 -39.59 -7.57 8.83
CA GLU A 505 -40.00 -8.26 7.61
C GLU A 505 -38.87 -9.13 7.04
N GLN A 506 -37.65 -8.58 6.89
CA GLN A 506 -36.52 -9.34 6.35
C GLN A 506 -36.16 -10.56 7.22
N PHE A 507 -36.05 -10.36 8.54
CA PHE A 507 -35.70 -11.45 9.46
C PHE A 507 -36.82 -12.49 9.59
N LEU A 508 -38.09 -12.10 9.44
CA LEU A 508 -39.18 -13.08 9.34
C LEU A 508 -39.06 -13.96 8.10
N ARG A 509 -38.77 -13.38 6.94
CA ARG A 509 -38.56 -14.18 5.72
C ARG A 509 -37.36 -15.12 5.85
N LEU A 510 -36.25 -14.63 6.40
CA LEU A 510 -35.04 -15.43 6.62
C LEU A 510 -35.30 -16.58 7.59
N ARG A 511 -36.09 -16.38 8.64
CA ARG A 511 -36.42 -17.43 9.62
C ARG A 511 -37.41 -18.45 9.07
N ASP A 512 -38.52 -17.97 8.51
CA ASP A 512 -39.67 -18.81 8.17
C ASP A 512 -39.46 -19.50 6.82
N GLY A 513 -38.64 -18.93 5.92
CA GLY A 513 -38.23 -19.53 4.64
C GLY A 513 -36.95 -20.37 4.69
N ASP A 514 -36.37 -20.61 5.87
CA ASP A 514 -35.17 -21.41 6.04
C ASP A 514 -35.49 -22.78 6.66
N MET A 515 -35.24 -23.85 5.91
CA MET A 515 -35.49 -25.22 6.37
C MET A 515 -34.44 -25.72 7.38
N PHE A 516 -33.28 -25.08 7.46
CA PHE A 516 -32.20 -25.38 8.38
C PHE A 516 -32.18 -24.46 9.60
N TYR A 517 -33.18 -23.56 9.73
CA TYR A 517 -33.37 -22.79 10.95
C TYR A 517 -33.37 -23.71 12.17
N PHE A 518 -32.61 -23.36 13.20
CA PHE A 518 -32.24 -24.32 14.25
C PHE A 518 -33.44 -24.92 15.02
N GLU A 519 -34.59 -24.24 15.08
CA GLU A 519 -35.81 -24.79 15.70
C GLU A 519 -36.59 -25.76 14.80
N ASN A 520 -36.31 -25.75 13.49
CA ASN A 520 -36.89 -26.66 12.50
C ASN A 520 -36.02 -27.90 12.27
N ASP A 521 -34.73 -27.84 12.61
CA ASP A 521 -33.77 -28.89 12.31
C ASP A 521 -33.84 -30.05 13.32
N ASP A 522 -34.35 -31.20 12.87
CA ASP A 522 -34.51 -32.41 13.69
C ASP A 522 -33.18 -32.95 14.24
N GLU A 523 -32.04 -32.72 13.57
CA GLU A 523 -30.72 -33.17 14.01
C GLU A 523 -30.17 -32.33 15.16
N LEU A 524 -30.73 -31.13 15.41
CA LEU A 524 -30.34 -30.25 16.51
C LEU A 524 -31.18 -30.42 17.77
N ILE A 525 -32.22 -31.27 17.75
CA ILE A 525 -33.16 -31.45 18.89
C ILE A 525 -32.43 -31.79 20.20
N SER A 526 -31.43 -32.67 20.16
CA SER A 526 -30.62 -33.03 21.35
C SER A 526 -29.75 -31.88 21.85
N HIS A 527 -29.38 -30.95 20.97
CA HIS A 527 -28.51 -29.80 21.25
C HIS A 527 -29.29 -28.53 21.59
N LEU A 528 -30.61 -28.46 21.32
CA LEU A 528 -31.44 -27.29 21.57
C LEU A 528 -31.29 -26.70 22.99
N PRO A 529 -31.25 -27.49 24.09
CA PRO A 529 -31.03 -26.92 25.42
C PRO A 529 -29.69 -26.19 25.56
N ALA A 530 -28.62 -26.71 24.94
CA ALA A 530 -27.29 -26.09 24.96
C ALA A 530 -27.22 -24.85 24.05
N ILE A 531 -27.86 -24.91 22.87
CA ILE A 531 -27.98 -23.77 21.95
C ILE A 531 -28.72 -22.62 22.63
N LYS A 532 -29.88 -22.90 23.25
CA LYS A 532 -30.68 -21.89 23.96
C LYS A 532 -30.02 -21.34 25.22
N HIS A 533 -28.97 -21.98 25.71
CA HIS A 533 -28.15 -21.51 26.83
C HIS A 533 -26.90 -20.75 26.37
N SER A 534 -26.57 -20.75 25.06
CA SER A 534 -25.40 -20.07 24.50
C SER A 534 -25.75 -18.65 24.10
N THR A 535 -26.00 -17.78 25.09
CA THR A 535 -26.07 -16.33 24.85
C THR A 535 -24.71 -15.80 24.42
N LEU A 536 -24.66 -14.61 23.82
CA LEU A 536 -23.40 -13.98 23.43
C LEU A 536 -22.44 -13.83 24.63
N THR A 537 -22.97 -13.46 25.80
CA THR A 537 -22.20 -13.44 27.06
C THR A 537 -21.58 -14.80 27.38
N GLU A 538 -22.35 -15.90 27.29
CA GLU A 538 -21.82 -17.24 27.59
C GLU A 538 -20.77 -17.69 26.57
N VAL A 539 -20.92 -17.34 25.30
CA VAL A 539 -19.90 -17.58 24.26
C VAL A 539 -18.62 -16.81 24.58
N ILE A 540 -18.72 -15.55 25.01
CA ILE A 540 -17.57 -14.73 25.41
C ILE A 540 -16.86 -15.35 26.62
N LEU A 541 -17.58 -15.64 27.69
CA LEU A 541 -17.01 -16.12 28.95
C LEU A 541 -16.29 -17.47 28.81
N ARG A 542 -16.73 -18.35 27.88
CA ARG A 542 -16.10 -19.66 27.67
C ARG A 542 -14.95 -19.68 26.66
N ASN A 543 -14.80 -18.63 25.85
CA ASN A 543 -13.76 -18.54 24.80
C ASN A 543 -12.73 -17.41 25.07
N THR A 544 -12.78 -16.80 26.25
CA THR A 544 -11.88 -15.70 26.66
C THR A 544 -11.49 -15.82 28.13
N ASN A 545 -10.52 -15.00 28.56
CA ASN A 545 -10.15 -14.88 29.98
C ASN A 545 -11.01 -13.87 30.77
N ILE A 546 -12.19 -13.51 30.26
CA ILE A 546 -13.10 -12.59 30.97
C ILE A 546 -13.86 -13.38 32.04
N ASN A 547 -13.69 -12.97 33.31
CA ASN A 547 -14.25 -13.71 34.46
C ASN A 547 -15.71 -13.39 34.77
N LYS A 548 -16.19 -12.19 34.42
CA LYS A 548 -17.55 -11.73 34.69
C LYS A 548 -18.00 -10.71 33.66
N MET A 549 -19.28 -10.69 33.31
CA MET A 549 -19.94 -9.72 32.42
C MET A 549 -21.44 -9.59 32.80
N GLN A 550 -22.15 -8.64 32.19
CA GLN A 550 -23.61 -8.64 32.19
C GLN A 550 -24.17 -9.87 31.48
N CYS A 551 -25.29 -10.41 31.97
CA CYS A 551 -25.87 -11.64 31.45
C CYS A 551 -26.47 -11.53 30.04
N ASN A 552 -26.84 -10.33 29.63
CA ASN A 552 -27.23 -10.02 28.26
C ASN A 552 -26.31 -8.90 27.78
N SER A 553 -25.34 -9.25 26.93
CA SER A 553 -24.33 -8.33 26.46
C SER A 553 -24.88 -7.25 25.52
N MET A 554 -26.09 -7.40 24.96
CA MET A 554 -26.73 -6.37 24.12
C MET A 554 -27.05 -5.07 24.87
N TYR A 555 -27.04 -5.09 26.21
CA TYR A 555 -27.24 -3.92 27.06
C TYR A 555 -25.95 -3.55 27.79
N SER A 556 -25.68 -2.25 27.88
CA SER A 556 -24.49 -1.72 28.54
C SER A 556 -24.58 -1.88 30.06
N GLN A 557 -23.46 -2.19 30.70
CA GLN A 557 -23.38 -2.25 32.16
C GLN A 557 -22.12 -1.53 32.67
N PRO A 558 -22.18 -0.21 32.91
CA PRO A 558 -21.02 0.53 33.41
C PRO A 558 -20.68 0.22 34.87
N GLU A 559 -21.63 -0.28 35.66
CA GLU A 559 -21.40 -0.66 37.06
C GLU A 559 -20.95 -2.12 37.18
N THR A 560 -19.65 -2.34 37.30
CA THR A 560 -19.04 -3.68 37.30
C THR A 560 -19.47 -4.57 38.46
N ASP A 561 -19.92 -3.98 39.59
CA ASP A 561 -20.48 -4.69 40.74
C ASP A 561 -21.87 -5.29 40.44
N SER A 562 -22.54 -4.79 39.40
CA SER A 562 -23.87 -5.24 38.94
C SER A 562 -23.78 -6.28 37.81
N MET A 563 -22.58 -6.78 37.49
CA MET A 563 -22.36 -7.89 36.56
C MET A 563 -22.60 -9.24 37.27
N GLU A 564 -23.61 -9.97 36.85
CA GLU A 564 -24.11 -11.17 37.55
C GLU A 564 -23.77 -12.51 36.85
N CYS A 565 -23.23 -12.47 35.63
CA CYS A 565 -22.80 -13.65 34.90
C CYS A 565 -21.29 -13.83 35.02
N PHE A 566 -20.88 -15.04 35.37
CA PHE A 566 -19.50 -15.40 35.72
C PHE A 566 -19.06 -16.59 34.90
N ALA A 567 -17.79 -16.61 34.50
CA ALA A 567 -17.19 -17.81 33.93
C ALA A 567 -17.32 -18.97 34.92
N SER A 568 -17.80 -20.13 34.47
CA SER A 568 -17.76 -21.37 35.26
C SER A 568 -16.32 -21.71 35.64
N GLU A 569 -16.08 -22.31 36.83
CA GLU A 569 -14.74 -22.60 37.42
C GLU A 569 -13.62 -22.62 36.39
N LEU A 570 -12.72 -21.62 36.47
CA LEU A 570 -11.52 -21.41 35.64
C LEU A 570 -11.18 -22.69 34.86
N SER A 571 -11.70 -22.81 33.63
CA SER A 571 -11.06 -23.68 32.66
C SER A 571 -9.60 -23.27 32.70
N GLU A 572 -8.67 -24.21 32.91
CA GLU A 572 -7.26 -23.90 32.83
C GLU A 572 -7.05 -22.97 31.62
N PRO A 573 -6.30 -21.86 31.76
CA PRO A 573 -6.03 -21.00 30.61
C PRO A 573 -5.61 -21.93 29.48
N TYR A 574 -6.24 -21.80 28.31
CA TYR A 574 -6.01 -22.63 27.12
C TYR A 574 -4.51 -22.63 26.81
N LEU A 575 -3.77 -23.52 27.48
CA LEU A 575 -2.36 -23.77 27.32
C LEU A 575 -2.36 -25.04 26.49
N ASN A 576 -2.39 -24.82 25.18
CA ASN A 576 -2.48 -25.88 24.21
C ASN A 576 -1.36 -26.90 24.48
N LYS A 577 -1.73 -28.06 24.99
CA LYS A 577 -0.81 -29.12 25.39
C LYS A 577 -0.63 -30.05 24.20
N TYR A 578 -0.08 -29.51 23.11
CA TYR A 578 0.36 -30.32 21.97
C TYR A 578 1.85 -30.06 21.71
N THR A 579 2.67 -30.96 22.24
CA THR A 579 4.10 -31.08 21.87
C THR A 579 4.20 -32.01 20.66
N GLY A 580 4.25 -31.44 19.46
CA GLY A 580 4.41 -32.15 18.19
C GLY A 580 5.73 -31.80 17.49
N THR A 581 6.79 -32.52 17.86
CA THR A 581 8.00 -32.89 17.07
C THR A 581 8.61 -31.92 16.04
N SER A 582 9.76 -31.35 16.45
CA SER A 582 11.06 -31.28 15.75
C SER A 582 11.13 -30.94 14.25
N GLU A 583 11.86 -29.84 14.00
CA GLU A 583 12.87 -29.64 12.95
C GLU A 583 13.09 -30.82 11.99
N GLU A 584 12.74 -30.61 10.73
CA GLU A 584 13.41 -31.05 9.50
C GLU A 584 12.37 -30.98 8.37
N ASN A 585 12.35 -29.88 7.62
CA ASN A 585 12.01 -29.78 6.19
C ASN A 585 11.65 -28.33 5.82
N TYR A 586 12.63 -27.42 5.93
CA TYR A 586 12.63 -26.22 5.10
C TYR A 586 13.05 -26.65 3.69
N GLN A 587 12.12 -26.63 2.75
CA GLN A 587 12.39 -26.66 1.31
C GLN A 587 12.14 -25.23 0.82
N PRO A 588 13.15 -24.52 0.28
CA PRO A 588 12.94 -23.15 -0.19
C PRO A 588 11.91 -23.15 -1.32
N LEU A 589 10.91 -22.27 -1.20
CA LEU A 589 10.06 -21.87 -2.32
C LEU A 589 10.97 -21.33 -3.43
N LYS A 590 10.84 -21.89 -4.62
CA LYS A 590 11.40 -21.32 -5.84
C LYS A 590 10.48 -20.18 -6.26
N VAL A 591 10.95 -18.95 -6.08
CA VAL A 591 10.33 -17.76 -6.69
C VAL A 591 10.69 -17.82 -8.18
N ASN A 592 9.66 -17.90 -9.03
CA ASN A 592 9.82 -17.74 -10.47
C ASN A 592 9.03 -16.49 -10.87
N ASN A 593 9.77 -15.48 -11.35
CA ASN A 593 9.33 -14.36 -12.17
C ASN A 593 8.51 -13.24 -11.48
N LEU A 594 9.13 -12.09 -11.23
CA LEU A 594 8.49 -10.77 -11.28
C LEU A 594 7.81 -10.67 -12.65
N THR A 595 6.50 -10.90 -12.68
CA THR A 595 5.66 -10.58 -13.83
C THR A 595 4.96 -9.29 -13.48
N LYS A 596 4.89 -8.36 -14.44
CA LYS A 596 4.22 -7.06 -14.42
C LYS A 596 2.85 -7.07 -13.70
N LYS A 597 2.88 -7.03 -12.35
CA LYS A 597 1.90 -6.54 -11.35
C LYS A 597 2.37 -6.90 -9.92
N LEU A 598 2.91 -5.92 -9.20
CA LEU A 598 2.95 -5.80 -7.72
C LEU A 598 3.25 -7.09 -6.91
N GLU A 599 4.52 -7.48 -6.79
CA GLU A 599 4.98 -8.30 -5.67
C GLU A 599 6.18 -7.65 -4.99
N LEU A 600 5.94 -7.23 -3.75
CA LEU A 600 6.89 -6.58 -2.86
C LEU A 600 7.97 -7.57 -2.46
N VAL A 601 9.19 -7.12 -2.65
CA VAL A 601 10.40 -7.70 -2.09
C VAL A 601 10.29 -7.80 -0.56
N ASN A 602 10.47 -9.03 -0.07
CA ASN A 602 10.00 -9.53 1.22
C ASN A 602 10.80 -9.00 2.44
N TYR A 603 10.14 -8.24 3.32
CA TYR A 603 10.69 -7.78 4.63
C TYR A 603 10.58 -8.84 5.75
N GLN A 604 10.03 -10.04 5.45
CA GLN A 604 9.75 -11.10 6.43
C GLN A 604 10.97 -11.83 7.02
N GLU A 605 12.21 -11.42 6.75
CA GLU A 605 13.39 -12.05 7.38
C GLU A 605 13.81 -11.43 8.72
N LEU A 606 12.98 -10.55 9.27
CA LEU A 606 13.18 -9.98 10.60
C LEU A 606 12.26 -10.58 11.64
N GLY A 607 12.89 -11.19 12.64
CA GLY A 607 12.23 -12.03 13.63
C GLY A 607 11.09 -11.37 14.41
N GLU A 608 10.24 -12.28 14.90
CA GLU A 608 9.00 -12.28 15.69
C GLU A 608 8.78 -11.21 16.79
N ASP A 609 9.31 -9.99 16.69
CA ASP A 609 9.33 -9.06 17.81
C ASP A 609 9.16 -7.59 17.36
N THR A 610 8.01 -7.21 16.79
CA THR A 610 7.80 -5.86 16.19
C THR A 610 6.64 -5.03 16.78
N ASN A 611 6.36 -5.16 18.08
CA ASN A 611 5.42 -4.25 18.77
C ASN A 611 5.89 -2.78 18.88
N HIS A 612 6.97 -2.36 18.21
CA HIS A 612 7.57 -1.01 18.37
C HIS A 612 8.24 -0.41 17.13
N VAL A 613 7.98 -0.84 15.89
CA VAL A 613 8.88 -0.48 14.75
C VAL A 613 8.23 0.35 13.64
N TYR A 614 7.27 1.23 13.93
CA TYR A 614 6.68 2.10 12.89
C TYR A 614 6.66 3.59 13.21
N ASP A 615 7.28 4.03 14.30
CA ASP A 615 7.20 5.43 14.68
C ASP A 615 8.51 6.20 14.55
N TRP A 616 9.65 5.65 14.12
CA TRP A 616 10.89 6.45 14.12
C TRP A 616 11.94 5.97 13.10
N SER A 617 12.54 6.92 12.37
CA SER A 617 13.85 6.88 11.70
C SER A 617 14.27 5.63 10.90
N SER A 618 13.33 4.94 10.25
CA SER A 618 13.65 3.86 9.31
C SER A 618 14.45 4.35 8.08
N TYR A 619 15.49 3.64 7.68
CA TYR A 619 16.31 3.94 6.50
C TYR A 619 16.23 2.80 5.47
N GLY A 620 16.38 3.11 4.17
CA GLY A 620 16.28 2.14 3.06
C GLY A 620 14.83 1.75 2.68
N PRO A 621 14.60 0.84 1.73
CA PRO A 621 15.60 0.09 1.00
C PRO A 621 16.18 0.90 -0.17
N THR A 622 17.48 0.77 -0.39
CA THR A 622 18.19 1.30 -1.56
C THR A 622 17.78 0.55 -2.83
N ILE A 623 17.71 1.24 -3.97
CA ILE A 623 17.44 0.61 -5.27
C ILE A 623 18.60 0.92 -6.23
N ALA A 624 19.23 -0.10 -6.80
CA ALA A 624 20.31 0.10 -7.77
C ALA A 624 20.08 -0.72 -9.02
N ILE A 625 20.27 -0.11 -10.18
CA ILE A 625 20.03 -0.72 -11.49
C ILE A 625 21.31 -0.82 -12.33
N GLY A 626 21.46 -1.93 -13.05
CA GLY A 626 22.55 -2.16 -13.99
C GLY A 626 22.52 -3.57 -14.57
N ASP A 627 22.85 -3.70 -15.85
CA ASP A 627 22.96 -4.96 -16.58
C ASP A 627 24.19 -5.78 -16.13
N CYS A 628 23.99 -6.73 -15.21
CA CYS A 628 25.09 -7.53 -14.66
C CYS A 628 25.47 -8.75 -15.51
N ASN A 629 24.78 -9.00 -16.63
CA ASN A 629 25.07 -10.14 -17.50
C ASN A 629 25.41 -9.75 -18.96
N GLY A 630 25.31 -8.46 -19.29
CA GLY A 630 25.61 -7.89 -20.60
C GLY A 630 24.62 -8.28 -21.69
N ASP A 631 23.36 -8.56 -21.36
CA ASP A 631 22.32 -8.93 -22.32
C ASP A 631 21.51 -7.75 -22.88
N GLY A 632 21.77 -6.55 -22.37
CA GLY A 632 21.13 -5.30 -22.75
C GLY A 632 19.84 -5.00 -21.98
N PHE A 633 19.51 -5.76 -20.93
CA PHE A 633 18.39 -5.46 -20.03
C PHE A 633 18.90 -5.18 -18.62
N ASP A 634 18.61 -4.00 -18.09
CA ASP A 634 19.07 -3.65 -16.75
C ASP A 634 18.40 -4.49 -15.65
N ASP A 635 19.22 -4.96 -14.72
CA ASP A 635 18.83 -5.76 -13.56
C ASP A 635 18.61 -4.86 -12.32
N ILE A 636 17.88 -5.36 -11.31
CA ILE A 636 17.54 -4.60 -10.11
C ILE A 636 18.18 -5.23 -8.88
N TRP A 637 19.06 -4.50 -8.21
CA TRP A 637 19.52 -4.79 -6.85
C TRP A 637 18.75 -3.98 -5.82
N VAL A 638 18.32 -4.63 -4.73
CA VAL A 638 17.55 -4.02 -3.64
C VAL A 638 18.27 -4.21 -2.32
N GLY A 639 18.51 -3.08 -1.63
CA GLY A 639 19.07 -3.03 -0.28
C GLY A 639 18.05 -3.43 0.80
N SER A 640 18.49 -3.48 2.05
CA SER A 640 17.58 -3.71 3.18
C SER A 640 17.08 -2.40 3.74
N SER A 641 15.83 -2.34 4.22
CA SER A 641 15.45 -1.29 5.17
C SER A 641 15.81 -1.72 6.60
N TYR A 642 16.00 -0.74 7.48
CA TYR A 642 16.24 -1.00 8.91
C TYR A 642 15.74 0.14 9.79
N ASP A 643 15.44 -0.19 11.05
CA ASP A 643 14.93 0.74 12.08
C ASP A 643 16.07 1.27 12.94
N GLN A 644 16.46 2.52 12.69
CA GLN A 644 17.50 3.24 13.43
C GLN A 644 17.13 3.50 14.90
N GLU A 645 15.88 3.84 15.21
CA GLU A 645 15.50 4.26 16.56
C GLU A 645 15.46 3.07 17.52
N GLY A 646 15.07 1.89 17.03
CA GLY A 646 15.25 0.63 17.75
C GLY A 646 16.69 0.43 18.22
N TRP A 647 17.68 0.85 17.42
CA TRP A 647 19.10 0.83 17.81
C TRP A 647 19.46 1.87 18.86
N GLU A 648 18.99 3.12 18.73
CA GLU A 648 19.26 4.20 19.67
C GLU A 648 18.65 3.96 21.06
N SER A 649 17.43 3.41 21.08
CA SER A 649 16.62 3.21 22.29
C SER A 649 16.85 1.85 22.97
N GLY A 650 17.56 0.93 22.31
CA GLY A 650 17.79 -0.43 22.80
C GLY A 650 16.54 -1.31 22.81
N VAL A 651 15.52 -0.95 22.02
CA VAL A 651 14.28 -1.71 21.79
C VAL A 651 14.49 -2.68 20.61
N LYS A 652 13.53 -3.58 20.35
CA LYS A 652 13.66 -4.66 19.35
C LYS A 652 14.06 -4.12 17.97
N GLN A 653 15.18 -4.60 17.45
CA GLN A 653 15.83 -4.12 16.23
C GLN A 653 15.29 -4.85 15.00
N SER A 654 15.06 -4.13 13.90
CA SER A 654 14.63 -4.70 12.62
C SER A 654 15.56 -4.22 11.48
N VAL A 655 16.09 -5.15 10.68
CA VAL A 655 17.09 -5.06 9.59
C VAL A 655 16.85 -6.12 8.47
N GLY A 656 16.43 -5.70 7.28
CA GLY A 656 15.93 -6.61 6.23
C GLY A 656 17.00 -7.53 5.58
N ARG A 657 16.67 -8.08 4.40
CA ARG A 657 17.61 -8.79 3.52
C ARG A 657 17.77 -8.06 2.18
N THR A 658 18.84 -8.34 1.45
CA THR A 658 19.08 -7.83 0.09
C THR A 658 18.48 -8.75 -0.98
N PHE A 659 18.25 -8.20 -2.18
CA PHE A 659 17.76 -8.95 -3.34
C PHE A 659 18.47 -8.53 -4.64
N LEU A 660 18.57 -9.44 -5.60
CA LEU A 660 18.98 -9.18 -6.97
C LEU A 660 17.98 -9.85 -7.93
N PHE A 661 17.32 -9.04 -8.74
CA PHE A 661 16.35 -9.46 -9.75
C PHE A 661 16.92 -9.25 -11.13
N MET A 662 17.12 -10.35 -11.86
CA MET A 662 17.65 -10.32 -13.22
C MET A 662 16.52 -10.06 -14.22
N ASN A 663 16.62 -9.04 -15.05
CA ASN A 663 15.65 -8.77 -16.09
C ASN A 663 15.77 -9.82 -17.20
N THR A 664 14.62 -10.34 -17.64
CA THR A 664 14.52 -11.39 -18.67
C THR A 664 13.88 -10.85 -19.95
N GLY A 665 13.66 -9.54 -20.00
CA GLY A 665 13.05 -8.79 -21.08
C GLY A 665 11.55 -8.53 -20.88
N SER A 666 11.07 -7.44 -21.51
CA SER A 666 9.66 -7.00 -21.45
C SER A 666 9.15 -6.72 -20.02
N GLY A 667 10.00 -6.15 -19.16
CA GLY A 667 9.65 -5.80 -17.78
C GLY A 667 9.38 -7.01 -16.87
N ASN A 668 10.02 -8.15 -17.12
CA ASN A 668 9.92 -9.35 -16.29
C ASN A 668 11.25 -9.67 -15.65
N PHE A 669 11.28 -10.03 -14.36
CA PHE A 669 12.54 -10.27 -13.66
C PHE A 669 12.57 -11.60 -12.90
N GLU A 670 13.73 -12.21 -12.71
CA GLU A 670 13.94 -13.46 -11.97
C GLU A 670 14.77 -13.18 -10.70
N ASP A 671 14.34 -13.66 -9.52
CA ASP A 671 15.15 -13.56 -8.30
C ASP A 671 16.37 -14.50 -8.39
N ILE A 672 17.56 -13.91 -8.57
CA ILE A 672 18.83 -14.63 -8.63
C ILE A 672 19.69 -14.41 -7.38
N THR A 673 19.17 -13.76 -6.34
CA THR A 673 19.90 -13.31 -5.14
C THR A 673 20.77 -14.42 -4.51
N PHE A 674 20.21 -15.62 -4.38
CA PHE A 674 20.93 -16.75 -3.78
C PHE A 674 22.10 -17.23 -4.65
N ASN A 675 21.95 -17.18 -5.98
CA ASN A 675 22.95 -17.67 -6.93
C ASN A 675 24.02 -16.62 -7.24
N SER A 676 23.70 -15.33 -7.08
CA SER A 676 24.62 -14.21 -7.35
C SER A 676 25.69 -14.04 -6.28
N SER A 677 25.47 -14.59 -5.08
CA SER A 677 26.30 -14.37 -3.87
C SER A 677 26.11 -13.01 -3.19
N LEU A 678 25.04 -12.28 -3.54
CA LEU A 678 24.68 -10.99 -2.92
C LEU A 678 23.54 -11.09 -1.89
N LEU A 679 23.29 -12.28 -1.32
CA LEU A 679 22.31 -12.44 -0.23
C LEU A 679 22.93 -12.05 1.13
N PHE A 680 22.52 -10.89 1.65
CA PHE A 680 22.84 -10.44 3.00
C PHE A 680 21.56 -10.38 3.82
N ARG A 681 21.63 -10.88 5.06
CA ARG A 681 20.56 -10.77 6.05
C ARG A 681 21.03 -9.81 7.12
N ASN A 682 20.10 -9.05 7.70
CA ASN A 682 20.39 -8.06 8.72
C ASN A 682 21.39 -7.01 8.22
N SER A 683 21.21 -6.54 6.99
CA SER A 683 22.11 -5.58 6.37
C SER A 683 21.63 -4.14 6.56
N THR A 684 22.57 -3.20 6.55
CA THR A 684 22.38 -1.75 6.69
C THR A 684 22.95 -1.01 5.48
N PHE A 685 22.91 -1.66 4.30
CA PHE A 685 23.34 -1.03 3.07
C PHE A 685 22.35 0.06 2.69
N LEU A 686 22.83 1.30 2.67
CA LEU A 686 22.04 2.50 2.44
C LEU A 686 22.34 3.16 1.09
N GLY A 687 23.44 2.77 0.44
CA GLY A 687 23.80 3.20 -0.91
C GLY A 687 24.37 2.04 -1.70
N ALA A 688 24.16 2.04 -3.01
CA ALA A 688 24.71 1.06 -3.93
C ALA A 688 24.94 1.69 -5.30
N SER A 689 26.08 1.38 -5.93
CA SER A 689 26.43 1.83 -7.27
C SER A 689 26.95 0.67 -8.10
N TRP A 690 26.40 0.53 -9.31
CA TRP A 690 26.95 -0.32 -10.34
C TRP A 690 28.08 0.42 -11.05
N VAL A 691 29.23 -0.23 -11.14
CA VAL A 691 30.46 0.36 -11.68
C VAL A 691 31.35 -0.78 -12.13
N ASP A 692 32.04 -0.66 -13.26
CA ASP A 692 33.17 -1.55 -13.52
C ASP A 692 34.43 -0.80 -13.07
N TYR A 693 34.99 -1.28 -11.96
CA TYR A 693 36.09 -0.61 -11.28
C TYR A 693 37.46 -1.08 -11.78
N ASP A 694 37.50 -2.18 -12.55
CA ASP A 694 38.74 -2.84 -12.98
C ASP A 694 38.94 -2.90 -14.50
N ASN A 695 38.03 -2.26 -15.24
CA ASN A 695 38.03 -2.09 -16.68
C ASN A 695 37.97 -3.42 -17.46
N ASP A 696 37.26 -4.43 -16.95
CA ASP A 696 37.17 -5.75 -17.58
C ASP A 696 35.96 -5.94 -18.52
N GLY A 697 34.98 -5.06 -18.41
CA GLY A 697 33.76 -4.98 -19.19
C GLY A 697 32.50 -5.46 -18.47
N ASP A 698 32.61 -5.96 -17.23
CA ASP A 698 31.50 -6.47 -16.46
C ASP A 698 31.14 -5.48 -15.33
N LEU A 699 29.86 -5.10 -15.21
CA LEU A 699 29.44 -4.21 -14.12
C LEU A 699 29.57 -4.92 -12.76
N ASP A 700 30.32 -4.30 -11.85
CA ASP A 700 30.51 -4.68 -10.46
C ASP A 700 29.58 -3.87 -9.55
N ILE A 701 29.50 -4.22 -8.26
CA ILE A 701 28.64 -3.50 -7.31
C ILE A 701 29.39 -3.08 -6.04
N TYR A 702 29.35 -1.78 -5.76
CA TYR A 702 29.80 -1.17 -4.51
C TYR A 702 28.61 -0.91 -3.60
N LEU A 703 28.74 -1.22 -2.30
CA LEU A 703 27.70 -1.06 -1.28
C LEU A 703 28.20 -0.19 -0.12
N SER A 704 27.55 0.95 0.09
CA SER A 704 27.74 1.86 1.23
C SER A 704 26.98 1.33 2.44
N ASN A 705 27.67 1.16 3.56
CA ASN A 705 27.13 0.56 4.75
C ASN A 705 27.00 1.59 5.87
N ASN A 706 25.78 1.82 6.32
CA ASN A 706 25.53 2.81 7.35
C ASN A 706 25.82 2.28 8.76
N GLY A 707 25.87 0.97 8.99
CA GLY A 707 26.10 0.41 10.33
C GLY A 707 25.03 0.75 11.38
N TYR A 708 25.37 0.61 12.66
CA TYR A 708 24.45 0.80 13.80
C TYR A 708 24.87 1.94 14.74
N HIS A 709 23.89 2.67 15.25
CA HIS A 709 24.11 3.81 16.14
C HIS A 709 23.71 3.44 17.58
N ASN A 710 24.67 3.36 18.50
CA ASN A 710 24.41 3.12 19.93
C ASN A 710 25.40 3.87 20.82
N SER A 711 24.92 4.32 21.98
CA SER A 711 25.60 5.08 23.03
C SER A 711 26.84 4.42 23.70
N SER A 712 27.26 3.21 23.31
CA SER A 712 28.25 2.42 24.07
C SER A 712 29.37 1.72 23.26
N GLU A 713 29.90 2.36 22.21
CA GLU A 713 31.05 1.99 21.35
C GLU A 713 30.76 1.15 20.09
N ASP A 714 31.29 1.65 18.95
CA ASP A 714 31.69 1.11 17.64
C ASP A 714 31.04 -0.17 17.07
N PHE A 715 29.97 -0.01 16.27
CA PHE A 715 29.54 -1.03 15.30
C PHE A 715 29.32 -0.46 13.89
N ALA A 716 30.35 0.22 13.36
CA ALA A 716 30.44 0.50 11.92
C ALA A 716 30.79 -0.81 11.19
N TYR A 717 30.01 -1.15 10.15
CA TYR A 717 30.31 -2.26 9.26
C TYR A 717 31.07 -1.75 8.04
N PRO A 718 32.03 -2.51 7.50
CA PRO A 718 32.77 -2.03 6.35
C PRO A 718 31.88 -1.93 5.13
N ASN A 719 32.13 -0.92 4.30
CA ASN A 719 31.66 -0.87 2.92
C ASN A 719 32.15 -2.10 2.16
N LYS A 720 31.47 -2.44 1.06
CA LYS A 720 31.74 -3.65 0.29
C LYS A 720 31.89 -3.36 -1.19
N LEU A 721 32.87 -4.00 -1.83
CA LEU A 721 32.97 -4.08 -3.28
C LEU A 721 32.93 -5.54 -3.73
N PHE A 722 32.13 -5.82 -4.74
CA PHE A 722 31.93 -7.14 -5.30
C PHE A 722 32.22 -7.17 -6.79
N SER A 723 33.24 -7.94 -7.19
CA SER A 723 33.58 -8.14 -8.59
C SER A 723 32.66 -9.18 -9.23
N ASN A 724 32.09 -8.85 -10.39
CA ASN A 724 31.24 -9.71 -11.21
C ASN A 724 32.10 -10.58 -12.14
N ASP A 725 31.56 -11.70 -12.61
CA ASP A 725 32.20 -12.58 -13.61
C ASP A 725 31.52 -12.51 -14.99
N GLY A 726 30.74 -11.46 -15.22
CA GLY A 726 29.93 -11.23 -16.42
C GLY A 726 28.66 -12.08 -16.50
N ASN A 727 28.29 -12.79 -15.43
CA ASN A 727 27.08 -13.62 -15.38
C ASN A 727 26.29 -13.39 -14.09
N CYS A 728 26.27 -12.15 -13.59
CA CYS A 728 25.66 -11.77 -12.33
C CYS A 728 26.12 -12.61 -11.14
N LYS A 729 27.41 -12.93 -11.08
CA LYS A 729 27.99 -13.73 -10.00
C LYS A 729 29.19 -13.03 -9.39
N PHE A 730 29.03 -12.75 -8.11
CA PHE A 730 29.85 -11.76 -7.43
C PHE A 730 30.84 -12.40 -6.46
N THR A 731 32.05 -11.83 -6.42
CA THR A 731 33.13 -12.18 -5.49
C THR A 731 33.48 -10.95 -4.66
N ASP A 732 33.45 -11.07 -3.32
CA ASP A 732 33.88 -10.00 -2.43
C ASP A 732 35.39 -9.72 -2.64
N VAL A 733 35.71 -8.53 -3.17
CA VAL A 733 37.08 -8.07 -3.44
C VAL A 733 37.50 -6.93 -2.51
N THR A 734 36.64 -6.57 -1.55
CA THR A 734 36.80 -5.42 -0.63
C THR A 734 38.20 -5.31 -0.01
N GLU A 735 38.73 -6.41 0.55
CA GLU A 735 40.05 -6.41 1.19
C GLU A 735 41.19 -6.28 0.17
N ALA A 736 41.01 -6.87 -1.02
CA ALA A 736 42.03 -6.87 -2.06
C ALA A 736 42.17 -5.48 -2.71
N THR A 737 41.05 -4.75 -2.84
CA THR A 737 41.00 -3.44 -3.47
C THR A 737 41.23 -2.30 -2.47
N GLY A 738 41.01 -2.51 -1.18
CA GLY A 738 41.22 -1.48 -0.14
C GLY A 738 39.99 -0.64 0.19
N LEU A 739 38.82 -1.01 -0.32
CA LEU A 739 37.55 -0.27 -0.19
C LEU A 739 36.70 -0.65 1.03
N GLY A 740 37.29 -1.28 2.04
CA GLY A 740 36.60 -1.76 3.24
C GLY A 740 36.60 -0.79 4.42
N ASN A 741 36.47 0.52 4.18
CA ASN A 741 36.45 1.48 5.28
C ASN A 741 35.22 1.28 6.18
N ILE A 742 35.44 1.53 7.47
CA ILE A 742 34.48 1.43 8.55
C ILE A 742 33.97 2.83 8.90
N GLY A 743 32.76 3.14 8.47
CA GLY A 743 32.06 4.40 8.77
C GLY A 743 30.55 4.21 8.66
N HIS A 744 29.79 5.26 8.91
CA HIS A 744 28.34 5.32 8.67
C HIS A 744 28.12 5.88 7.25
N SER A 745 28.38 5.04 6.25
CA SER A 745 28.33 5.46 4.85
C SER A 745 26.91 5.42 4.30
N SER A 746 26.53 6.50 3.61
CA SER A 746 25.20 6.75 3.09
C SER A 746 25.11 6.48 1.58
N SER A 747 26.05 7.01 0.80
CA SER A 747 26.09 6.89 -0.66
C SER A 747 27.54 6.85 -1.20
N SER A 748 27.68 6.74 -2.52
CA SER A 748 28.95 6.72 -3.25
C SER A 748 28.81 7.33 -4.63
N ALA A 749 29.70 8.26 -4.99
CA ALA A 749 29.81 8.81 -6.34
C ALA A 749 31.15 8.44 -6.98
N TRP A 750 31.12 8.15 -8.27
CA TRP A 750 32.29 7.68 -9.02
C TRP A 750 32.59 8.62 -10.18
N ALA A 751 33.88 8.87 -10.43
CA ALA A 751 34.38 9.64 -11.57
C ALA A 751 35.87 9.34 -11.76
N ASP A 752 36.40 9.56 -12.95
CA ASP A 752 37.85 9.67 -13.16
C ASP A 752 38.22 11.14 -12.91
N TYR A 753 38.37 11.54 -11.63
CA TYR A 753 38.45 12.97 -11.29
C TYR A 753 39.83 13.57 -11.59
N ASP A 754 40.87 12.76 -11.79
CA ASP A 754 42.23 13.22 -12.11
C ASP A 754 42.70 12.85 -13.52
N HIS A 755 41.78 12.31 -14.33
CA HIS A 755 41.91 12.01 -15.76
C HIS A 755 43.06 11.04 -16.04
N ASP A 756 43.28 10.09 -15.14
CA ASP A 756 44.29 9.04 -15.31
C ASP A 756 43.74 7.78 -16.01
N GLY A 757 42.43 7.73 -16.22
CA GLY A 757 41.70 6.66 -16.90
C GLY A 757 41.17 5.58 -15.96
N ASP A 758 41.28 5.75 -14.65
CA ASP A 758 40.73 4.86 -13.65
C ASP A 758 39.54 5.53 -12.95
N LEU A 759 38.46 4.77 -12.68
CA LEU A 759 37.35 5.31 -11.89
C LEU A 759 37.76 5.38 -10.42
N ASP A 760 37.69 6.60 -9.89
CA ASP A 760 37.86 6.94 -8.49
C ASP A 760 36.51 6.98 -7.76
N LEU A 761 36.57 7.04 -6.42
CA LEU A 761 35.39 6.96 -5.57
C LEU A 761 35.40 8.06 -4.51
N HIS A 762 34.27 8.76 -4.39
CA HIS A 762 33.90 9.49 -3.19
C HIS A 762 32.88 8.70 -2.38
N SER A 763 33.27 8.29 -1.18
CA SER A 763 32.41 7.60 -0.21
C SER A 763 31.93 8.59 0.84
N THR A 764 30.64 8.92 0.81
CA THR A 764 30.01 9.84 1.77
C THR A 764 29.69 9.17 3.10
N ASN A 765 29.91 9.87 4.21
CA ASN A 765 29.61 9.45 5.56
C ASN A 765 28.66 10.46 6.22
N VAL A 766 27.50 9.98 6.66
CA VAL A 766 26.55 10.81 7.41
C VAL A 766 26.99 10.98 8.87
N GLY A 767 27.83 10.07 9.37
CA GLY A 767 28.21 10.00 10.78
C GLY A 767 27.07 9.45 11.64
N GLN A 768 26.94 9.90 12.89
CA GLN A 768 25.90 9.44 13.79
C GLN A 768 25.01 10.58 14.27
N LEU A 769 23.75 10.56 13.88
CA LEU A 769 22.70 11.33 14.54
C LEU A 769 22.07 10.46 15.64
N ILE A 770 22.01 10.97 16.87
CA ILE A 770 21.30 10.35 18.00
C ILE A 770 20.16 11.28 18.38
N GLU A 771 18.98 11.01 17.82
CA GLU A 771 17.82 11.89 17.93
C GLU A 771 17.31 11.99 19.36
N ALA A 772 17.35 10.89 20.12
CA ALA A 772 16.84 10.81 21.50
C ALA A 772 17.47 11.86 22.44
N ASN A 773 18.73 12.23 22.21
CA ASN A 773 19.47 13.21 23.01
C ASN A 773 19.85 14.47 22.23
N GLY A 774 19.53 14.51 20.94
CA GLY A 774 19.92 15.57 20.01
C GLY A 774 21.43 15.75 19.87
N GLU A 775 22.15 14.64 19.76
CA GLU A 775 23.60 14.59 19.59
C GLU A 775 23.97 14.21 18.15
N ALA A 776 25.04 14.82 17.62
CA ALA A 776 25.60 14.49 16.31
C ALA A 776 27.10 14.19 16.45
N ILE A 777 27.54 13.10 15.82
CA ILE A 777 28.93 12.70 15.69
C ILE A 777 29.25 12.74 14.20
N ILE A 778 30.22 13.56 13.83
CA ILE A 778 30.60 13.73 12.43
C ILE A 778 31.73 12.77 12.10
N GLU A 779 31.65 12.17 10.92
CA GLU A 779 32.66 11.30 10.32
C GLU A 779 33.10 11.93 8.99
N SER A 780 34.40 11.86 8.66
CA SER A 780 34.89 12.42 7.41
C SER A 780 34.49 11.54 6.23
N ASP A 781 34.08 12.16 5.14
CA ASP A 781 33.99 11.51 3.83
C ASP A 781 35.36 10.99 3.39
N ILE A 782 35.38 9.98 2.51
CA ILE A 782 36.62 9.34 2.05
C ILE A 782 36.73 9.44 0.55
N PHE A 783 37.85 9.99 0.09
CA PHE A 783 38.24 10.02 -1.31
C PHE A 783 39.21 8.90 -1.57
N TYR A 784 38.89 8.08 -2.56
CA TYR A 784 39.74 7.00 -3.00
C TYR A 784 40.28 7.29 -4.38
N LYS A 785 41.61 7.21 -4.50
CA LYS A 785 42.27 7.14 -5.80
C LYS A 785 42.46 5.68 -6.20
N ASN A 786 41.98 5.28 -7.36
CA ASN A 786 42.25 3.98 -7.96
C ASN A 786 43.62 4.00 -8.64
N LEU A 787 44.39 2.92 -8.50
CA LEU A 787 45.76 2.82 -9.05
C LEU A 787 45.88 1.74 -10.13
N LEU A 788 44.79 1.47 -10.83
CA LEU A 788 44.68 0.38 -11.79
C LEU A 788 45.67 0.57 -12.95
N SER A 789 45.70 1.76 -13.54
CA SER A 789 46.56 2.14 -14.64
C SER A 789 48.05 2.09 -14.28
N GLU A 790 48.45 2.46 -13.06
CA GLU A 790 49.86 2.47 -12.67
C GLU A 790 50.36 1.12 -12.15
N THR A 791 49.51 0.35 -11.48
CA THR A 791 49.90 -0.93 -10.85
C THR A 791 49.52 -2.15 -11.69
N GLY A 792 48.56 -2.01 -12.61
CA GLY A 792 47.99 -3.08 -13.43
C GLY A 792 47.02 -3.99 -12.67
N ILE A 793 46.62 -3.61 -11.46
CA ILE A 793 45.58 -4.24 -10.65
C ILE A 793 44.77 -3.14 -9.95
N PRO A 794 43.44 -3.27 -9.81
CA PRO A 794 42.64 -2.27 -9.14
C PRO A 794 43.03 -2.19 -7.65
N GLN A 795 43.48 -1.03 -7.22
CA GLN A 795 43.87 -0.78 -5.84
C GLN A 795 43.50 0.65 -5.46
N PHE A 796 42.57 0.80 -4.53
CA PHE A 796 42.12 2.07 -4.02
C PHE A 796 42.93 2.46 -2.79
N ILE A 797 43.45 3.68 -2.82
CA ILE A 797 44.13 4.30 -1.68
C ILE A 797 43.28 5.45 -1.16
N ASP A 798 43.13 5.53 0.15
CA ASP A 798 42.55 6.71 0.80
C ASP A 798 43.45 7.92 0.49
N PHE A 799 42.93 8.83 -0.31
CA PHE A 799 43.54 10.06 -0.80
C PHE A 799 42.94 11.31 -0.13
N THR A 800 42.12 11.12 0.90
CA THR A 800 41.34 12.20 1.54
C THR A 800 42.18 13.34 2.12
N GLN A 801 43.37 13.05 2.66
CA GLN A 801 44.25 14.10 3.20
C GLN A 801 45.00 14.83 2.10
N GLU A 802 45.36 14.11 1.05
CA GLU A 802 46.10 14.60 -0.10
C GLU A 802 45.20 15.37 -1.08
N SER A 803 43.90 15.06 -1.12
CA SER A 803 42.91 15.69 -2.00
C SER A 803 42.57 17.14 -1.64
N GLY A 804 42.97 17.66 -0.47
CA GLY A 804 42.78 19.08 -0.14
C GLY A 804 41.66 19.35 0.85
N GLU A 805 40.76 20.30 0.58
CA GLU A 805 39.82 20.87 1.58
C GLU A 805 38.55 20.05 1.82
N ILE A 806 38.44 18.84 1.26
CA ILE A 806 37.16 18.11 1.17
C ILE A 806 36.76 17.39 2.45
N TYR A 807 37.67 17.22 3.41
CA TYR A 807 37.42 16.42 4.62
C TYR A 807 36.68 17.12 5.77
N GLY A 808 36.15 18.32 5.55
CA GLY A 808 35.49 19.13 6.59
C GLY A 808 36.48 19.69 7.61
N GLY A 809 36.70 21.00 7.59
CA GLY A 809 37.72 21.68 8.38
C GLY A 809 37.69 21.35 9.89
N VAL A 810 38.91 21.18 10.43
CA VAL A 810 39.38 21.13 11.84
C VAL A 810 39.91 19.77 12.31
N PHE A 811 39.52 18.64 11.75
CA PHE A 811 40.04 17.35 12.24
C PHE A 811 40.87 16.63 11.20
N LYS A 812 42.20 16.65 11.41
CA LYS A 812 43.05 15.65 10.76
C LYS A 812 42.53 14.26 11.14
N PRO A 813 42.51 13.28 10.22
CA PRO A 813 42.32 11.89 10.59
C PRO A 813 43.36 11.56 11.66
N LEU A 814 42.91 11.31 12.90
CA LEU A 814 43.76 10.69 13.92
C LEU A 814 43.58 9.19 13.80
N GLU A 815 44.65 8.45 14.12
CA GLU A 815 44.72 6.98 13.95
C GLU A 815 43.52 6.23 14.58
N ASN A 816 42.80 6.82 15.54
CA ASN A 816 41.45 6.44 15.97
C ASN A 816 40.64 7.72 16.34
N GLU A 817 39.32 7.72 16.10
CA GLU A 817 38.23 8.46 16.80
C GLU A 817 37.56 9.66 16.09
N SER A 818 36.27 9.43 15.79
CA SER A 818 35.18 10.37 15.48
C SER A 818 35.10 11.60 16.39
N ILE A 819 34.56 12.72 15.88
CA ILE A 819 34.33 13.91 16.70
C ILE A 819 32.86 13.97 17.14
N SER A 820 32.63 13.73 18.44
CA SER A 820 31.36 14.09 19.06
C SER A 820 31.27 15.61 19.22
N VAL A 821 30.33 16.22 18.49
CA VAL A 821 29.91 17.60 18.75
C VAL A 821 28.85 17.54 19.83
N ASN A 822 29.31 17.63 21.08
CA ASN A 822 28.45 17.58 22.27
C ASN A 822 27.61 18.88 22.40
N GLY A 823 26.45 18.93 21.73
CA GLY A 823 25.51 20.04 21.86
C GLY A 823 24.13 19.74 21.28
N PRO A 824 23.04 20.25 21.88
CA PRO A 824 21.72 20.11 21.28
C PRO A 824 21.71 20.79 19.91
N PHE A 825 21.23 20.11 18.85
CA PHE A 825 20.77 20.83 17.66
C PHE A 825 19.74 21.87 18.13
N SER A 826 19.93 23.13 17.76
CA SER A 826 19.05 24.21 18.20
C SER A 826 18.16 24.63 17.06
N TRP A 827 16.87 24.31 17.16
CA TRP A 827 15.84 24.88 16.31
C TRP A 827 15.71 26.37 16.64
N LEU A 828 16.29 27.23 15.80
CA LEU A 828 16.02 28.66 15.87
C LEU A 828 14.85 28.94 14.92
N PRO A 829 13.63 29.25 15.40
CA PRO A 829 12.52 29.60 14.54
C PRO A 829 12.81 30.97 13.92
N SER A 830 13.52 30.99 12.81
CA SER A 830 13.94 32.19 12.10
C SER A 830 13.09 32.42 10.85
N SER A 831 12.63 31.33 10.20
CA SER A 831 11.77 31.37 9.02
C SER A 831 10.78 30.22 8.99
N ALA A 832 9.48 30.53 8.98
CA ALA A 832 8.43 29.51 8.80
C ALA A 832 8.38 28.97 7.36
N SER A 833 8.94 29.68 6.38
CA SER A 833 8.92 29.29 4.96
C SER A 833 10.12 28.46 4.52
N ASN A 834 11.11 28.27 5.39
CA ASN A 834 12.26 27.40 5.13
C ASN A 834 12.63 26.67 6.44
N PRO A 835 11.96 25.54 6.75
CA PRO A 835 12.23 24.75 7.94
C PRO A 835 13.68 24.26 8.04
N SER A 836 14.31 23.95 6.90
CA SER A 836 15.69 23.46 6.80
C SER A 836 16.68 24.45 7.39
N SER A 837 16.49 25.74 7.11
CA SER A 837 17.33 26.83 7.63
C SER A 837 17.25 27.00 9.16
N ASN A 838 16.28 26.36 9.82
CA ASN A 838 16.12 26.42 11.27
C ASN A 838 16.85 25.28 12.00
N ALA A 839 17.26 24.21 11.30
CA ALA A 839 17.99 23.08 11.87
C ALA A 839 19.49 23.22 11.60
N LEU A 840 20.26 23.68 12.60
CA LEU A 840 21.70 23.91 12.46
C LEU A 840 22.48 23.29 13.62
N LEU A 841 23.67 22.77 13.32
CA LEU A 841 24.68 22.42 14.33
C LEU A 841 25.39 23.68 14.83
N TRP A 842 24.66 24.50 15.60
CA TRP A 842 25.05 25.86 15.98
C TRP A 842 26.41 25.98 16.68
N GLN A 843 26.85 24.96 17.43
CA GLN A 843 28.16 24.97 18.06
C GLN A 843 29.32 25.08 17.06
N LEU A 844 29.15 24.56 15.84
CA LEU A 844 30.14 24.66 14.76
C LEU A 844 30.18 26.09 14.20
N TYR A 845 29.01 26.67 13.90
CA TYR A 845 28.88 28.01 13.33
C TYR A 845 29.21 29.16 14.29
N GLU A 846 28.99 29.02 15.61
CA GLU A 846 29.33 30.06 16.59
C GLU A 846 30.83 30.17 16.89
N GLN A 847 31.56 29.06 16.72
CA GLN A 847 32.94 28.93 17.20
C GLN A 847 33.98 29.02 16.09
N ASN A 848 33.59 28.86 14.82
CA ASN A 848 34.53 28.88 13.70
C ASN A 848 33.88 29.38 12.40
N GLU A 849 34.47 30.42 11.80
CA GLU A 849 33.99 31.03 10.54
C GLU A 849 34.15 30.07 9.35
N ASP A 850 35.05 29.08 9.42
CA ASP A 850 35.35 28.14 8.33
C ASP A 850 34.16 27.21 8.00
N PHE A 851 33.27 26.90 8.96
CA PHE A 851 32.07 26.07 8.73
C PHE A 851 30.95 26.80 7.96
N LEU A 852 31.10 28.11 7.70
CA LEU A 852 30.12 28.86 6.93
C LEU A 852 30.02 28.39 5.47
N GLU A 853 31.10 27.86 4.92
CA GLU A 853 31.20 27.49 3.50
C GLU A 853 31.31 25.97 3.27
N GLN A 854 31.87 25.22 4.24
CA GLN A 854 32.14 23.77 4.16
C GLN A 854 30.97 22.86 4.57
N GLY A 855 29.88 23.42 5.11
CA GLY A 855 28.81 22.62 5.68
C GLY A 855 29.21 21.92 6.98
N THR A 856 28.46 20.90 7.38
CA THR A 856 28.68 20.13 8.63
C THR A 856 29.45 18.83 8.43
N SER A 857 29.67 18.40 7.18
CA SER A 857 30.22 17.09 6.81
C SER A 857 29.40 15.88 7.31
N MET A 858 28.11 16.07 7.63
CA MET A 858 27.15 14.97 7.71
C MET A 858 26.57 14.72 6.33
N SER A 859 27.32 13.98 5.50
CA SER A 859 27.07 13.86 4.06
C SER A 859 26.15 12.69 3.74
N TRP A 860 25.08 12.94 3.00
CA TRP A 860 24.12 11.91 2.57
C TRP A 860 24.33 11.46 1.13
N SER A 861 24.73 12.38 0.25
CA SER A 861 25.08 12.09 -1.13
C SER A 861 26.05 13.10 -1.71
N SER A 862 26.58 12.79 -2.88
CA SER A 862 27.50 13.67 -3.61
C SER A 862 27.33 13.52 -5.10
N LEU A 863 27.71 14.54 -5.85
CA LEU A 863 27.60 14.58 -7.29
C LEU A 863 28.92 15.03 -7.91
N PHE A 864 29.53 14.18 -8.74
CA PHE A 864 30.68 14.53 -9.57
C PHE A 864 30.22 15.06 -10.92
N ILE A 865 30.50 16.33 -11.19
CA ILE A 865 30.15 17.02 -12.43
C ILE A 865 31.04 18.24 -12.61
N ASP A 866 31.40 18.57 -13.84
CA ASP A 866 32.13 19.80 -14.19
C ASP A 866 31.17 21.01 -14.13
N LEU A 867 30.93 21.53 -12.93
CA LEU A 867 29.98 22.61 -12.64
C LEU A 867 30.47 23.98 -13.07
N ASN A 868 31.78 24.12 -13.27
CA ASN A 868 32.39 25.40 -13.62
C ASN A 868 32.87 25.45 -15.09
N ASP A 869 32.62 24.40 -15.86
CA ASP A 869 32.96 24.23 -17.27
C ASP A 869 34.47 24.40 -17.56
N ASP A 870 35.34 23.96 -16.64
CA ASP A 870 36.79 23.96 -16.85
C ASP A 870 37.35 22.62 -17.33
N GLY A 871 36.48 21.63 -17.55
CA GLY A 871 36.79 20.33 -18.11
C GLY A 871 37.25 19.31 -17.08
N PHE A 872 37.15 19.60 -15.78
CA PHE A 872 37.40 18.65 -14.71
C PHE A 872 36.16 18.51 -13.83
N GLU A 873 35.86 17.27 -13.43
CA GLU A 873 34.74 16.97 -12.56
C GLU A 873 34.98 17.60 -11.18
N ASP A 874 34.12 18.54 -10.82
CA ASP A 874 34.00 19.11 -9.48
C ASP A 874 33.10 18.21 -8.63
N ILE A 875 33.04 18.47 -7.31
CA ILE A 875 32.15 17.73 -6.43
C ILE A 875 31.24 18.66 -5.61
N PHE A 876 29.94 18.37 -5.65
CA PHE A 876 28.93 18.97 -4.79
C PHE A 876 28.40 17.94 -3.81
N VAL A 877 28.39 18.28 -2.51
CA VAL A 877 28.09 17.33 -1.43
C VAL A 877 26.85 17.79 -0.66
N ALA A 878 25.81 16.95 -0.64
CA ALA A 878 24.59 17.18 0.12
C ALA A 878 24.84 16.89 1.59
N THR A 879 24.62 17.90 2.42
CA THR A 879 24.97 17.86 3.83
C THR A 879 23.80 18.29 4.71
N ASP A 880 23.61 17.57 5.82
CA ASP A 880 22.60 17.88 6.81
C ASP A 880 22.99 19.07 7.72
N PHE A 881 21.97 19.74 8.28
CA PHE A 881 22.11 20.77 9.31
C PHE A 881 23.03 21.95 8.98
N GLY A 882 23.11 22.35 7.71
CA GLY A 882 24.07 23.36 7.26
C GLY A 882 23.88 23.83 5.82
N ARG A 883 24.98 23.97 5.09
CA ARG A 883 24.99 24.23 3.65
C ARG A 883 25.64 23.05 2.95
N SER A 884 25.19 22.75 1.75
CA SER A 884 25.86 21.77 0.87
C SER A 884 27.15 22.38 0.34
N ALA A 885 28.25 21.63 0.36
CA ALA A 885 29.56 22.15 0.02
C ALA A 885 29.92 21.85 -1.43
N PHE A 886 30.46 22.86 -2.11
CA PHE A 886 31.01 22.73 -3.46
C PHE A 886 32.53 22.80 -3.41
N TYR A 887 33.18 21.80 -4.00
CA TYR A 887 34.63 21.72 -4.10
C TYR A 887 35.05 21.70 -5.55
N LYS A 888 35.79 22.74 -5.92
CA LYS A 888 36.37 22.92 -7.23
C LYS A 888 37.58 22.01 -7.39
N ASN A 889 37.64 21.24 -8.47
CA ASN A 889 38.80 20.43 -8.82
C ASN A 889 39.90 21.31 -9.46
N ALA A 890 41.15 21.11 -9.04
CA ALA A 890 42.31 21.82 -9.60
C ALA A 890 42.89 21.13 -10.86
N GLY A 891 42.36 19.97 -11.24
CA GLY A 891 42.80 19.15 -12.37
C GLY A 891 44.05 18.31 -12.10
N ASP A 892 44.43 18.15 -10.83
CA ASP A 892 45.52 17.28 -10.38
C ASP A 892 45.10 16.31 -9.26
N GLY A 893 43.79 16.10 -9.12
CA GLY A 893 43.18 15.31 -8.06
C GLY A 893 43.04 16.03 -6.72
N THR A 894 43.43 17.32 -6.65
CA THR A 894 43.20 18.16 -5.47
C THR A 894 42.04 19.12 -5.66
N PHE A 895 41.39 19.48 -4.57
CA PHE A 895 40.17 20.28 -4.55
C PHE A 895 40.26 21.43 -3.55
N SER A 896 39.62 22.54 -3.90
CA SER A 896 39.44 23.72 -3.04
C SER A 896 37.97 24.05 -2.86
N LEU A 897 37.60 24.53 -1.68
CA LEU A 897 36.22 24.93 -1.40
C LEU A 897 35.88 26.26 -2.11
N ASP A 898 34.81 26.26 -2.90
CA ASP A 898 34.38 27.42 -3.72
C ASP A 898 32.86 27.70 -3.64
N THR A 899 32.16 27.16 -2.62
CA THR A 899 30.70 27.26 -2.47
C THR A 899 30.15 28.69 -2.59
N PHE A 900 30.82 29.69 -2.00
CA PHE A 900 30.35 31.08 -2.06
C PHE A 900 30.66 31.76 -3.40
N GLU A 901 31.76 31.41 -4.04
CA GLU A 901 32.13 31.97 -5.34
C GLU A 901 31.16 31.53 -6.44
N LEU A 902 30.63 30.29 -6.34
CA LEU A 902 29.59 29.79 -7.23
C LEU A 902 28.16 30.17 -6.83
N ASN A 903 27.97 30.87 -5.70
CA ASN A 903 26.65 31.24 -5.17
C ASN A 903 25.74 30.02 -4.85
N LEU A 904 26.33 28.85 -4.59
CA LEU A 904 25.65 27.62 -4.14
C LEU A 904 25.45 27.63 -2.62
N SER A 905 25.10 28.79 -2.10
CA SER A 905 25.30 29.06 -0.69
C SER A 905 24.06 28.84 0.15
N GLU A 906 22.92 28.34 -0.32
CA GLU A 906 21.69 28.33 0.52
C GLU A 906 21.76 27.39 1.73
N PHE A 907 21.12 27.78 2.84
CA PHE A 907 21.03 26.92 4.03
C PHE A 907 20.00 25.84 3.80
N GLY A 908 20.33 24.60 4.12
CA GLY A 908 19.52 23.42 3.87
C GLY A 908 19.84 22.28 4.83
N THR A 909 19.09 21.20 4.69
CA THR A 909 19.34 19.93 5.36
C THR A 909 19.18 18.91 4.26
N ALA A 910 20.27 18.73 3.51
CA ALA A 910 20.24 18.21 2.15
C ALA A 910 20.53 16.72 2.12
N MET A 911 19.77 15.96 1.33
CA MET A 911 19.87 14.50 1.27
C MET A 911 20.26 13.95 -0.10
N GLY A 912 19.66 14.45 -1.19
CA GLY A 912 19.83 13.95 -2.55
C GLY A 912 20.18 15.06 -3.54
N LEU A 913 20.97 14.72 -4.57
CA LEU A 913 21.47 15.63 -5.60
C LEU A 913 21.37 15.01 -6.99
N ASP A 914 20.95 15.79 -7.98
CA ASP A 914 21.06 15.42 -9.39
C ASP A 914 21.29 16.65 -10.27
N ALA A 915 21.75 16.46 -11.51
CA ALA A 915 21.99 17.55 -12.46
C ALA A 915 21.51 17.24 -13.89
N GLY A 916 21.03 18.28 -14.57
CA GLY A 916 20.55 18.27 -15.95
C GLY A 916 20.09 19.67 -16.39
N ASP A 917 20.07 19.94 -17.69
CA ASP A 917 19.67 21.22 -18.28
C ASP A 917 18.14 21.39 -18.29
N VAL A 918 17.57 22.01 -17.26
CA VAL A 918 16.10 22.11 -17.12
C VAL A 918 15.52 23.32 -17.84
N ASP A 919 16.31 24.30 -18.29
CA ASP A 919 15.79 25.43 -19.06
C ASP A 919 16.24 25.51 -20.52
N GLY A 920 17.03 24.53 -20.95
CA GLY A 920 17.37 24.27 -22.34
C GLY A 920 18.28 25.33 -22.94
N ASP A 921 19.15 25.92 -22.11
CA ASP A 921 20.12 26.93 -22.51
C ASP A 921 21.51 26.33 -22.83
N GLY A 922 21.70 25.03 -22.57
CA GLY A 922 22.90 24.26 -22.86
C GLY A 922 23.89 24.19 -21.70
N ASP A 923 23.53 24.65 -20.51
CA ASP A 923 24.32 24.51 -19.28
C ASP A 923 23.63 23.57 -18.26
N LEU A 924 24.31 23.19 -17.16
CA LEU A 924 23.80 22.17 -16.25
C LEU A 924 23.20 22.79 -14.99
N ASP A 925 21.93 22.49 -14.71
CA ASP A 925 21.25 22.88 -13.47
C ASP A 925 21.33 21.77 -12.41
N ILE A 926 21.13 22.12 -11.14
CA ILE A 926 21.22 21.18 -10.01
C ILE A 926 19.91 21.11 -9.24
N CYS A 927 19.34 19.91 -9.06
CA CYS A 927 18.31 19.67 -8.04
C CYS A 927 18.95 19.23 -6.72
N GLN A 928 18.40 19.72 -5.61
CA GLN A 928 18.76 19.33 -4.27
C GLN A 928 17.49 19.11 -3.44
N THR A 929 17.37 17.95 -2.80
CA THR A 929 16.31 17.69 -1.82
C THR A 929 16.67 18.22 -0.44
N ASN A 930 15.65 18.60 0.35
CA ASN A 930 15.86 19.02 1.73
C ASN A 930 14.75 18.54 2.70
N LEU A 931 15.02 18.63 4.00
CA LEU A 931 14.01 18.77 5.05
C LEU A 931 13.36 20.17 4.98
N GLY A 932 12.47 20.41 4.02
CA GLY A 932 11.83 21.71 3.77
C GLY A 932 11.78 22.01 2.26
N PRO A 933 11.98 23.27 1.82
CA PRO A 933 11.98 23.58 0.40
C PRO A 933 13.14 22.89 -0.31
N ASN A 934 12.84 22.21 -1.42
CA ASN A 934 13.85 21.67 -2.33
C ASN A 934 14.46 22.81 -3.16
N TYR A 935 15.71 22.68 -3.61
CA TYR A 935 16.37 23.69 -4.42
C TYR A 935 16.58 23.23 -5.87
N ILE A 936 16.31 24.13 -6.81
CA ILE A 936 16.82 24.06 -8.19
C ILE A 936 17.77 25.25 -8.37
N TYR A 937 19.04 24.94 -8.61
CA TYR A 937 20.05 25.94 -8.90
C TYR A 937 20.24 26.01 -10.39
N LYS A 938 19.95 27.18 -10.97
CA LYS A 938 20.17 27.42 -12.39
C LYS A 938 21.55 27.99 -12.63
N GLN A 939 22.28 27.46 -13.60
CA GLN A 939 23.56 28.04 -13.97
C GLN A 939 23.33 29.34 -14.75
N LEU A 940 24.35 30.21 -14.75
CA LEU A 940 24.34 31.51 -15.42
C LEU A 940 25.52 31.59 -16.37
N GLU A 941 25.43 32.45 -17.39
CA GLU A 941 26.49 32.68 -18.40
C GLU A 941 27.91 32.96 -17.85
N ASN A 942 28.03 33.34 -16.57
CA ASN A 942 29.32 33.57 -15.89
C ASN A 942 29.80 32.37 -15.05
N ASN A 943 29.23 31.19 -15.26
CA ASN A 943 29.50 29.92 -14.56
C ASN A 943 29.25 30.01 -13.05
N THR A 944 28.25 30.78 -12.62
CA THR A 944 27.78 30.84 -11.22
C THR A 944 26.30 30.48 -11.17
N TYR A 945 25.78 30.10 -10.01
CA TYR A 945 24.43 29.60 -9.88
C TYR A 945 23.46 30.61 -9.25
N ILE A 946 22.17 30.43 -9.51
CA ILE A 946 21.09 31.11 -8.80
C ILE A 946 20.03 30.11 -8.35
N GLU A 947 19.72 30.11 -7.05
CA GLU A 947 18.59 29.34 -6.52
C GLU A 947 17.28 29.91 -7.07
N SER A 948 16.53 29.09 -7.79
CA SER A 948 15.41 29.52 -8.62
C SER A 948 14.08 28.83 -8.31
N SER A 949 13.99 28.02 -7.24
CA SER A 949 12.85 27.12 -7.01
C SER A 949 11.51 27.84 -6.98
N THR A 950 11.45 28.99 -6.31
CA THR A 950 10.21 29.78 -6.24
C THR A 950 9.81 30.32 -7.61
N GLU A 951 10.77 30.76 -8.42
CA GLU A 951 10.52 31.31 -9.76
C GLU A 951 10.17 30.20 -10.76
N SER A 952 10.79 29.03 -10.59
CA SER A 952 10.51 27.79 -11.30
C SER A 952 9.18 27.13 -10.91
N GLY A 953 8.45 27.65 -9.92
CA GLY A 953 7.14 27.10 -9.52
C GLY A 953 7.23 25.88 -8.59
N LEU A 954 8.40 25.58 -8.04
CA LEU A 954 8.59 24.57 -6.99
C LEU A 954 8.22 25.14 -5.61
N ASN A 955 8.06 24.25 -4.62
CA ASN A 955 7.77 24.61 -3.22
C ASN A 955 6.47 25.45 -3.02
N LEU A 956 5.43 25.19 -3.80
CA LEU A 956 4.13 25.82 -3.64
C LEU A 956 3.23 25.04 -2.65
N GLY A 957 2.69 25.72 -1.63
CA GLY A 957 1.77 25.09 -0.68
C GLY A 957 2.49 24.15 0.29
N LYS A 958 1.97 22.93 0.48
CA LYS A 958 2.53 21.95 1.45
C LYS A 958 3.90 21.39 1.05
N SER A 959 4.31 21.48 -0.22
CA SER A 959 5.66 21.04 -0.65
C SER A 959 6.79 21.95 -0.15
N ALA A 960 6.52 23.16 0.32
CA ALA A 960 7.52 23.98 1.00
C ALA A 960 7.90 23.46 2.40
N GLU A 961 7.06 22.58 2.96
CA GLU A 961 7.18 22.04 4.33
C GLU A 961 7.49 20.54 4.31
N SER A 962 7.82 19.96 3.14
CA SER A 962 8.00 18.52 2.96
C SER A 962 9.38 17.99 3.31
N VAL A 963 9.49 16.68 3.54
CA VAL A 963 10.77 15.95 3.59
C VAL A 963 10.95 15.22 2.27
N SER A 964 11.96 15.62 1.49
CA SER A 964 12.36 14.91 0.28
C SER A 964 13.72 14.25 0.49
N TRP A 965 13.85 13.00 0.07
CA TRP A 965 15.07 12.22 0.19
C TRP A 965 15.83 12.21 -1.12
N ASP A 966 15.15 11.92 -2.23
CA ASP A 966 15.79 11.67 -3.52
C ASP A 966 15.27 12.64 -4.61
N CYS A 967 16.10 13.02 -5.59
CA CYS A 967 15.67 13.79 -6.76
C CYS A 967 16.22 13.23 -8.07
N SER A 968 15.47 13.41 -9.15
CA SER A 968 15.89 13.01 -10.50
C SER A 968 15.46 14.02 -11.56
N ILE A 969 16.38 14.39 -12.44
CA ILE A 969 16.12 15.23 -13.62
C ILE A 969 16.09 14.33 -14.87
N ILE A 970 14.93 14.20 -15.50
CA ILE A 970 14.65 13.26 -16.60
C ILE A 970 13.49 13.75 -17.46
N ASP A 971 13.41 13.39 -18.74
CA ASP A 971 12.25 13.67 -19.60
C ASP A 971 11.21 12.54 -19.45
N ILE A 972 10.18 12.75 -18.62
CA ILE A 972 9.23 11.69 -18.24
C ILE A 972 8.17 11.50 -19.32
N ASP A 973 7.73 12.60 -19.92
CA ASP A 973 6.64 12.60 -20.90
C ASP A 973 7.11 12.76 -22.35
N LEU A 974 8.40 12.54 -22.61
CA LEU A 974 9.03 12.52 -23.93
C LEU A 974 8.69 13.75 -24.79
N ASP A 975 8.59 14.93 -24.17
CA ASP A 975 8.30 16.16 -24.88
C ASP A 975 9.55 16.97 -25.26
N GLY A 976 10.72 16.52 -24.81
CA GLY A 976 12.03 17.12 -25.07
C GLY A 976 12.46 18.17 -24.06
N ASP A 977 11.70 18.39 -22.99
CA ASP A 977 12.05 19.25 -21.87
C ASP A 977 12.30 18.38 -20.61
N LEU A 978 13.40 18.61 -19.87
CA LEU A 978 13.71 17.78 -18.69
C LEU A 978 12.80 18.13 -17.50
N ASP A 979 12.14 17.11 -16.94
CA ASP A 979 11.25 17.17 -15.77
C ASP A 979 11.97 16.86 -14.46
N ILE A 980 11.25 17.00 -13.34
CA ILE A 980 11.78 16.68 -12.00
C ILE A 980 10.90 15.68 -11.25
N TRP A 981 11.54 14.65 -10.71
CA TRP A 981 11.00 13.73 -9.71
C TRP A 981 11.58 14.02 -8.32
N PHE A 982 10.73 13.94 -7.30
CA PHE A 982 11.14 13.92 -5.89
C PHE A 982 10.57 12.69 -5.17
N GLY A 983 11.46 11.86 -4.63
CA GLY A 983 11.13 10.84 -3.63
C GLY A 983 11.03 11.48 -2.25
N SER A 984 9.89 11.32 -1.59
CA SER A 984 9.53 12.04 -0.36
C SER A 984 8.96 11.11 0.70
N GLY A 985 8.77 11.63 1.90
CA GLY A 985 8.14 10.89 2.98
C GLY A 985 8.05 11.71 4.26
N ASN A 986 8.22 11.05 5.39
CA ASN A 986 8.42 11.69 6.69
C ASN A 986 9.77 11.29 7.28
N LEU A 987 10.35 12.17 8.10
CA LEU A 987 11.54 11.85 8.89
C LEU A 987 11.14 10.97 10.09
N ASN A 988 10.15 11.46 10.85
CA ASN A 988 9.52 10.82 12.01
C ASN A 988 8.08 11.37 12.18
N PRO A 989 7.27 10.88 13.15
CA PRO A 989 5.85 11.24 13.34
C PRO A 989 5.62 12.70 13.73
N TYR A 990 6.67 13.42 14.13
CA TYR A 990 6.59 14.84 14.43
C TYR A 990 6.67 15.72 13.17
N PHE A 991 7.07 15.16 12.03
CA PHE A 991 7.05 15.82 10.73
C PHE A 991 5.85 15.34 9.91
N SER A 992 5.25 16.28 9.17
CA SER A 992 4.12 15.94 8.29
C SER A 992 4.56 15.00 7.18
N PHE A 993 3.68 14.06 6.86
CA PHE A 993 3.91 13.16 5.75
C PHE A 993 3.91 13.91 4.40
N SER A 994 4.89 13.64 3.55
CA SER A 994 5.07 14.29 2.24
C SER A 994 4.95 13.27 1.11
N PRO A 995 4.02 13.43 0.16
CA PRO A 995 3.93 12.53 -0.98
C PRO A 995 5.10 12.76 -1.96
N ASN A 996 5.51 11.72 -2.68
CA ASN A 996 6.41 11.90 -3.83
C ASN A 996 5.75 12.84 -4.85
N SER A 997 6.56 13.53 -5.64
CA SER A 997 6.08 14.57 -6.56
C SER A 997 6.77 14.48 -7.91
N ILE A 998 5.98 14.66 -8.97
CA ILE A 998 6.46 14.85 -10.35
C ILE A 998 6.11 16.27 -10.78
N TYR A 999 7.09 16.96 -11.34
CA TYR A 999 6.98 18.32 -11.86
C TYR A 999 7.30 18.31 -13.35
N LEU A 1000 6.28 18.51 -14.17
CA LEU A 1000 6.43 18.60 -15.62
C LEU A 1000 6.92 20.00 -16.00
N ASN A 1001 7.97 20.06 -16.82
CA ASN A 1001 8.59 21.29 -17.26
C ASN A 1001 7.79 21.93 -18.40
N ASN A 1002 7.67 23.27 -18.42
CA ASN A 1002 7.06 23.98 -19.55
C ASN A 1002 8.10 24.37 -20.63
N GLY A 1003 9.35 23.92 -20.46
CA GLY A 1003 10.44 24.10 -21.39
C GLY A 1003 11.30 25.34 -21.18
N ASP A 1004 11.22 25.98 -20.03
CA ASP A 1004 12.06 27.12 -19.62
C ASP A 1004 12.52 27.00 -18.16
N GLY A 1005 12.47 25.77 -17.62
CA GLY A 1005 12.73 25.46 -16.22
C GLY A 1005 11.70 26.06 -15.28
N VAL A 1006 10.53 26.45 -15.79
CA VAL A 1006 9.32 26.72 -15.00
C VAL A 1006 8.42 25.52 -15.10
N PHE A 1007 8.09 24.92 -13.96
CA PHE A 1007 7.29 23.71 -13.87
C PHE A 1007 5.79 24.04 -13.80
N GLY A 1008 4.99 23.26 -14.51
CA GLY A 1008 3.53 23.39 -14.62
C GLY A 1008 2.76 22.88 -13.40
N GLU A 1009 1.52 22.39 -13.60
CA GLU A 1009 0.77 21.74 -12.53
C GLU A 1009 1.54 20.52 -12.01
N MET A 1010 1.87 20.53 -10.71
CA MET A 1010 2.35 19.35 -10.00
C MET A 1010 1.34 18.22 -10.20
N VAL A 1011 1.79 17.07 -10.72
CA VAL A 1011 0.94 15.89 -10.84
C VAL A 1011 0.88 15.21 -9.47
N LEU A 1012 0.04 15.76 -8.58
CA LEU A 1012 -0.39 15.05 -7.35
C LEU A 1012 -1.42 13.96 -7.67
N SER A 1013 -2.03 14.02 -8.85
CA SER A 1013 -3.29 13.35 -9.17
C SER A 1013 -3.17 12.07 -9.98
N SER A 1014 -1.97 11.53 -10.19
CA SER A 1014 -1.87 10.16 -10.66
C SER A 1014 -1.94 9.26 -9.42
N HIS A 1015 -2.84 8.29 -9.42
CA HIS A 1015 -2.86 7.20 -8.44
C HIS A 1015 -1.58 6.31 -8.50
N LEU A 1016 -0.50 6.82 -9.09
CA LEU A 1016 0.82 6.23 -9.24
C LEU A 1016 1.69 6.45 -7.99
N ILE A 1017 1.33 7.34 -7.07
CA ILE A 1017 2.17 7.64 -5.91
C ILE A 1017 1.35 7.52 -4.64
N ASN A 1018 1.72 6.55 -3.80
CA ASN A 1018 1.07 6.31 -2.52
C ASN A 1018 1.30 7.54 -1.60
N PRO A 1019 0.25 8.26 -1.16
CA PRO A 1019 0.42 9.44 -0.32
C PRO A 1019 0.87 9.12 1.11
N ALA A 1020 1.19 7.86 1.42
CA ALA A 1020 1.78 7.42 2.67
C ALA A 1020 3.20 6.82 2.49
N SER A 1021 3.74 6.68 1.27
CA SER A 1021 5.03 6.01 1.02
C SER A 1021 6.26 6.84 1.39
N LYS A 1022 7.05 6.38 2.38
CA LYS A 1022 8.34 6.99 2.71
C LYS A 1022 9.41 6.44 1.75
N THR A 1023 9.48 7.03 0.57
CA THR A 1023 10.41 6.68 -0.50
C THR A 1023 11.78 7.26 -0.21
N MET A 1024 12.77 6.40 0.01
CA MET A 1024 14.15 6.81 0.26
C MET A 1024 15.08 6.48 -0.89
N GLY A 1025 14.81 5.40 -1.62
CA GLY A 1025 15.53 5.05 -2.85
C GLY A 1025 14.60 5.06 -4.06
N SER A 1026 15.06 5.59 -5.19
CA SER A 1026 14.38 5.43 -6.48
C SER A 1026 15.37 5.31 -7.62
N SER A 1027 14.97 4.60 -8.68
CA SER A 1027 15.74 4.46 -9.92
C SER A 1027 14.83 4.56 -11.13
N TRP A 1028 15.35 5.15 -12.21
CA TRP A 1028 14.67 5.33 -13.48
C TRP A 1028 15.43 4.63 -14.59
N CYS A 1029 14.74 3.84 -15.40
CA CYS A 1029 15.32 2.99 -16.45
C CYS A 1029 14.28 2.62 -17.49
N ASP A 1030 14.66 2.42 -18.75
CA ASP A 1030 13.78 1.78 -19.73
C ASP A 1030 13.93 0.24 -19.62
N PHE A 1031 13.13 -0.42 -18.76
CA PHE A 1031 13.31 -1.86 -18.47
C PHE A 1031 12.75 -2.78 -19.57
N ASP A 1032 11.91 -2.28 -20.47
CA ASP A 1032 11.37 -3.05 -21.60
C ASP A 1032 11.83 -2.58 -22.99
N LEU A 1033 12.73 -1.59 -23.03
CA LEU A 1033 13.43 -1.04 -24.19
C LEU A 1033 12.48 -0.44 -25.23
N ASP A 1034 11.43 0.26 -24.78
CA ASP A 1034 10.41 0.83 -25.65
C ASP A 1034 10.52 2.35 -25.86
N GLY A 1035 11.39 3.01 -25.09
CA GLY A 1035 11.87 4.37 -25.28
C GLY A 1035 11.56 5.34 -24.14
N ASP A 1036 10.73 4.96 -23.20
CA ASP A 1036 10.44 5.76 -22.01
C ASP A 1036 10.98 5.16 -20.73
N LEU A 1037 11.37 6.04 -19.81
CA LEU A 1037 11.91 5.62 -18.52
C LEU A 1037 10.76 5.19 -17.59
N ASP A 1038 10.83 3.95 -17.12
CA ASP A 1038 10.06 3.41 -16.00
C ASP A 1038 10.65 3.82 -14.66
N LEU A 1039 9.86 3.69 -13.59
CA LEU A 1039 10.26 4.03 -12.22
C LEU A 1039 10.20 2.82 -11.30
N ILE A 1040 11.22 2.64 -10.47
CA ILE A 1040 11.17 1.75 -9.31
C ILE A 1040 11.50 2.52 -8.03
N VAL A 1041 10.69 2.33 -6.99
CA VAL A 1041 10.84 3.01 -5.69
C VAL A 1041 11.00 2.02 -4.55
N GLY A 1042 11.89 2.32 -3.63
CA GLY A 1042 12.09 1.65 -2.35
C GLY A 1042 11.46 2.45 -1.22
N ASP A 1043 10.31 1.99 -0.75
CA ASP A 1043 9.57 2.58 0.36
C ASP A 1043 9.95 1.89 1.67
N SER A 1044 10.51 2.65 2.61
CA SER A 1044 10.88 2.13 3.95
C SER A 1044 9.70 1.55 4.75
N ASN A 1045 8.47 1.91 4.40
CA ASN A 1045 7.23 1.49 5.07
C ASN A 1045 6.28 0.66 4.20
N PHE A 1046 6.51 0.54 2.89
CA PHE A 1046 5.69 -0.29 1.99
C PHE A 1046 6.47 -1.34 1.20
N GLY A 1047 7.80 -1.27 1.12
CA GLY A 1047 8.66 -2.15 0.31
C GLY A 1047 8.92 -1.58 -1.10
N VAL A 1048 9.18 -2.42 -2.09
CA VAL A 1048 9.61 -1.98 -3.44
C VAL A 1048 8.46 -1.97 -4.46
N THR A 1049 8.21 -0.84 -5.12
CA THR A 1049 7.15 -0.70 -6.14
C THR A 1049 7.74 -0.36 -7.50
N TYR A 1050 7.31 -1.07 -8.55
CA TYR A 1050 7.69 -0.82 -9.96
C TYR A 1050 6.51 -0.21 -10.74
N TYR A 1051 6.80 0.84 -11.50
CA TYR A 1051 5.88 1.61 -12.32
C TYR A 1051 6.36 1.60 -13.77
N GLU A 1052 5.51 1.08 -14.66
CA GLU A 1052 5.69 1.18 -16.10
C GLU A 1052 5.24 2.56 -16.59
N ASN A 1053 6.05 3.21 -17.42
CA ASN A 1053 5.68 4.40 -18.16
C ASN A 1053 5.09 4.01 -19.53
N ASP A 1054 4.13 4.79 -20.04
CA ASP A 1054 3.49 4.55 -21.35
C ASP A 1054 3.63 5.72 -22.33
N ALA A 1055 4.62 6.59 -22.07
CA ALA A 1055 4.85 7.82 -22.79
C ALA A 1055 5.23 7.57 -24.25
N SER A 1056 6.04 6.55 -24.56
CA SER A 1056 6.47 6.22 -25.93
C SER A 1056 5.33 5.65 -26.78
N GLN A 1057 4.30 5.07 -26.16
CA GLN A 1057 3.17 4.49 -26.88
C GLN A 1057 2.13 5.53 -27.33
N ARG A 1058 2.27 6.80 -26.92
CA ARG A 1058 1.42 7.89 -27.40
C ARG A 1058 1.64 8.13 -28.90
N THR A 1059 0.56 8.43 -29.62
CA THR A 1059 0.62 8.62 -31.07
C THR A 1059 1.48 9.84 -31.42
N GLY A 1060 2.61 9.60 -32.07
CA GLY A 1060 3.54 10.66 -32.48
C GLY A 1060 4.56 11.05 -31.42
N ALA A 1061 4.64 10.31 -30.31
CA ALA A 1061 5.81 10.36 -29.44
C ALA A 1061 7.02 9.87 -30.22
N GLU A 1062 8.12 10.62 -30.12
CA GLU A 1062 9.38 10.31 -30.74
C GLU A 1062 10.48 10.52 -29.68
N TRP A 1063 11.52 9.70 -29.69
CA TRP A 1063 12.55 9.70 -28.64
C TRP A 1063 13.93 9.32 -29.19
N ILE A 1064 14.98 9.50 -28.41
CA ILE A 1064 16.32 8.95 -28.65
C ILE A 1064 16.97 8.59 -27.33
N ALA A 1065 17.66 7.45 -27.30
CA ALA A 1065 18.53 7.05 -26.19
C ALA A 1065 19.98 7.00 -26.69
N VAL A 1066 20.94 7.47 -25.91
CA VAL A 1066 22.35 7.57 -26.32
C VAL A 1066 23.25 6.86 -25.33
N ASP A 1067 23.87 5.77 -25.81
CA ASP A 1067 24.89 5.02 -25.09
C ASP A 1067 26.27 5.51 -25.48
N ILE A 1068 27.06 5.92 -24.49
CA ILE A 1068 28.39 6.46 -24.71
C ILE A 1068 29.44 5.40 -24.35
N ILE A 1069 30.22 4.99 -25.35
CA ILE A 1069 31.21 3.93 -25.20
C ILE A 1069 32.63 4.47 -25.35
N GLU A 1070 33.45 4.23 -24.33
CA GLU A 1070 34.90 4.43 -24.37
C GLU A 1070 35.63 3.08 -24.29
N SER A 1071 36.37 2.74 -25.36
CA SER A 1071 37.05 1.44 -25.47
C SER A 1071 38.50 1.50 -24.99
N TYR A 1072 38.78 0.84 -23.88
CA TYR A 1072 40.14 0.62 -23.37
C TYR A 1072 40.69 -0.76 -23.84
N GLY A 1073 41.98 -0.84 -24.17
CA GLY A 1073 42.66 -2.13 -24.42
C GLY A 1073 42.28 -2.93 -25.69
N GLY A 1074 41.38 -2.44 -26.55
CA GLY A 1074 41.05 -3.07 -27.84
C GLY A 1074 40.00 -4.20 -27.78
N GLN A 1075 39.34 -4.36 -26.64
CA GLN A 1075 38.02 -4.99 -26.57
C GLN A 1075 36.98 -3.84 -26.56
N ASN A 1076 35.80 -4.05 -27.15
CA ASN A 1076 34.71 -3.07 -27.09
C ASN A 1076 34.12 -3.11 -25.67
N ILE A 1077 34.84 -2.54 -24.73
CA ILE A 1077 34.46 -2.33 -23.34
C ILE A 1077 33.96 -0.88 -23.26
N SER A 1078 32.97 -0.57 -22.42
CA SER A 1078 32.35 0.75 -22.30
C SER A 1078 32.57 1.30 -20.90
N LEU A 1079 33.72 1.89 -20.61
CA LEU A 1079 34.05 2.35 -19.27
C LEU A 1079 34.92 3.58 -19.33
N THR A 1080 34.65 4.53 -18.44
CA THR A 1080 35.15 5.92 -18.34
C THR A 1080 34.39 7.00 -19.09
N SER A 1081 33.19 6.74 -19.64
CA SER A 1081 32.35 7.86 -20.15
C SER A 1081 31.60 8.61 -19.03
N VAL A 1082 31.80 8.26 -17.76
CA VAL A 1082 31.31 9.06 -16.62
C VAL A 1082 31.90 10.46 -16.70
N GLY A 1083 31.07 11.49 -16.64
CA GLY A 1083 31.46 12.89 -16.90
C GLY A 1083 31.23 13.37 -18.34
N ALA A 1084 31.03 12.45 -19.30
CA ALA A 1084 30.78 12.83 -20.68
C ALA A 1084 29.45 13.58 -20.82
N LYS A 1085 29.51 14.73 -21.52
CA LYS A 1085 28.37 15.61 -21.79
C LYS A 1085 27.77 15.30 -23.17
N VAL A 1086 26.45 15.37 -23.29
CA VAL A 1086 25.74 15.21 -24.56
C VAL A 1086 24.81 16.40 -24.79
N ASP A 1087 25.06 17.11 -25.88
CA ASP A 1087 24.23 18.23 -26.35
C ASP A 1087 23.28 17.74 -27.44
N PHE A 1088 21.98 17.89 -27.20
CA PHE A 1088 20.92 17.69 -28.18
C PHE A 1088 20.48 19.04 -28.74
N GLU A 1089 20.87 19.35 -29.97
CA GLU A 1089 20.43 20.58 -30.65
C GLU A 1089 19.09 20.32 -31.38
N LEU A 1090 18.03 21.01 -30.96
CA LEU A 1090 16.68 20.86 -31.53
C LEU A 1090 16.40 21.92 -32.61
N SER A 1091 15.51 21.61 -33.56
CA SER A 1091 15.17 22.53 -34.67
C SER A 1091 14.43 23.80 -34.25
N ASN A 1092 13.94 23.85 -33.01
CA ASN A 1092 13.37 25.05 -32.40
C ASN A 1092 14.46 26.03 -31.89
N GLY A 1093 15.73 25.61 -31.91
CA GLY A 1093 16.89 26.38 -31.46
C GLY A 1093 17.26 26.21 -29.99
N LYS A 1094 16.60 25.32 -29.24
CA LYS A 1094 17.03 24.89 -27.90
C LYS A 1094 18.19 23.90 -27.99
N THR A 1095 19.02 23.90 -26.96
CA THR A 1095 20.02 22.86 -26.72
C THR A 1095 19.67 22.23 -25.38
N ILE A 1096 19.49 20.92 -25.32
CA ILE A 1096 19.34 20.21 -24.05
C ILE A 1096 20.66 19.49 -23.77
N ARG A 1097 21.29 19.77 -22.63
CA ARG A 1097 22.49 19.08 -22.16
C ARG A 1097 22.18 18.03 -21.09
N GLN A 1098 22.73 16.83 -21.28
CA GLN A 1098 22.75 15.76 -20.27
C GLN A 1098 24.18 15.28 -20.03
N ILE A 1099 24.40 14.56 -18.92
CA ILE A 1099 25.72 14.08 -18.48
C ILE A 1099 25.63 12.68 -17.90
N VAL A 1100 26.62 11.83 -18.20
CA VAL A 1100 26.72 10.48 -17.65
C VAL A 1100 27.23 10.53 -16.21
N LYS A 1101 26.50 9.94 -15.27
CA LYS A 1101 26.77 10.00 -13.82
C LYS A 1101 26.66 8.61 -13.20
N ILE A 1102 27.46 8.35 -12.16
CA ILE A 1102 27.30 7.18 -11.28
C ILE A 1102 27.24 7.67 -9.83
N GLY A 1103 26.14 7.38 -9.13
CA GLY A 1103 25.94 7.76 -7.72
C GLY A 1103 25.18 9.07 -7.47
N SER A 1104 24.42 9.57 -8.46
CA SER A 1104 23.50 10.70 -8.27
C SER A 1104 22.20 10.28 -7.57
N GLY A 1105 21.60 11.17 -6.78
CA GLY A 1105 20.41 10.92 -5.96
C GLY A 1105 20.77 10.79 -4.49
N PHE A 1106 19.95 10.09 -3.71
CA PHE A 1106 20.23 9.76 -2.31
C PHE A 1106 20.51 8.25 -2.10
N SER A 1107 19.50 7.41 -2.33
CA SER A 1107 19.57 5.96 -2.10
C SER A 1107 19.13 5.17 -3.34
N GLY A 1108 19.61 5.60 -4.52
CA GLY A 1108 19.52 4.78 -5.70
C GLY A 1108 20.55 5.09 -6.78
N SER A 1109 20.79 4.12 -7.67
CA SER A 1109 21.63 4.29 -8.85
C SER A 1109 20.76 4.41 -10.11
N LYS A 1110 21.30 4.99 -11.18
CA LYS A 1110 20.62 5.15 -12.46
C LYS A 1110 21.41 4.48 -13.57
N ASP A 1111 20.71 4.15 -14.64
CA ASP A 1111 21.33 3.77 -15.90
C ASP A 1111 22.19 4.94 -16.42
N THR A 1112 23.29 4.60 -17.09
CA THR A 1112 24.21 5.54 -17.75
C THR A 1112 23.72 5.98 -19.13
N THR A 1113 22.67 5.36 -19.68
CA THR A 1113 22.05 5.74 -20.96
C THR A 1113 21.29 7.05 -20.85
N LEU A 1114 21.59 8.00 -21.73
CA LEU A 1114 20.93 9.31 -21.74
C LEU A 1114 19.69 9.29 -22.66
N HIS A 1115 18.52 9.63 -22.13
CA HIS A 1115 17.23 9.56 -22.82
C HIS A 1115 16.66 10.96 -23.06
N LEU A 1116 16.11 11.23 -24.25
CA LEU A 1116 15.44 12.48 -24.58
C LEU A 1116 14.27 12.26 -25.56
N GLY A 1117 13.12 12.88 -25.27
CA GLY A 1117 12.00 13.01 -26.17
C GLY A 1117 12.23 14.02 -27.29
N VAL A 1118 11.51 13.86 -28.40
CA VAL A 1118 11.56 14.79 -29.54
C VAL A 1118 10.24 15.59 -29.57
N PRO A 1119 10.29 16.91 -29.38
CA PRO A 1119 9.07 17.71 -29.32
C PRO A 1119 8.22 17.58 -30.59
N THR A 1120 6.90 17.55 -30.43
CA THR A 1120 5.99 17.35 -31.57
C THR A 1120 6.18 18.41 -32.65
N GLY A 1121 6.61 17.97 -33.84
CA GLY A 1121 6.82 18.83 -35.00
C GLY A 1121 8.21 19.46 -35.09
N GLU A 1122 9.08 19.17 -34.12
CA GLU A 1122 10.51 19.50 -34.14
C GLU A 1122 11.33 18.27 -34.59
N SER A 1123 12.64 18.43 -34.65
CA SER A 1123 13.60 17.38 -34.98
C SER A 1123 14.93 17.66 -34.30
N ILE A 1124 15.71 16.61 -34.03
CA ILE A 1124 17.09 16.75 -33.55
C ILE A 1124 17.98 17.14 -34.75
N GLU A 1125 18.51 18.35 -34.73
CA GLU A 1125 19.46 18.83 -35.74
C GLU A 1125 20.81 18.17 -35.58
N SER A 1126 21.27 18.01 -34.34
CA SER A 1126 22.49 17.27 -34.04
C SER A 1126 22.56 16.72 -32.62
N VAL A 1127 23.38 15.67 -32.45
CA VAL A 1127 23.82 15.16 -31.15
C VAL A 1127 25.34 15.34 -31.10
N THR A 1128 25.83 16.04 -30.07
CA THR A 1128 27.26 16.24 -29.83
C THR A 1128 27.64 15.56 -28.53
N VAL A 1129 28.50 14.54 -28.58
CA VAL A 1129 29.08 13.92 -27.38
C VAL A 1129 30.44 14.55 -27.13
N ILE A 1130 30.71 14.93 -25.88
CA ILE A 1130 31.95 15.53 -25.40
C ILE A 1130 32.47 14.65 -24.26
N TRP A 1131 33.59 13.95 -24.48
CA TRP A 1131 34.25 13.16 -23.42
C TRP A 1131 35.15 14.04 -22.55
N ASN A 1132 35.51 13.55 -21.37
CA ASN A 1132 36.31 14.28 -20.38
C ASN A 1132 37.67 14.75 -20.93
N ASP A 1133 38.26 14.00 -21.87
CA ASP A 1133 39.51 14.39 -22.54
C ASP A 1133 39.34 15.49 -23.62
N GLY A 1134 38.12 16.01 -23.77
CA GLY A 1134 37.72 17.03 -24.75
C GLY A 1134 37.56 16.51 -26.17
N THR A 1135 37.58 15.19 -26.39
CA THR A 1135 37.22 14.65 -27.71
C THR A 1135 35.72 14.81 -27.96
N GLU A 1136 35.36 14.99 -29.23
CA GLU A 1136 33.98 15.22 -29.63
C GLU A 1136 33.54 14.24 -30.73
N ALA A 1137 32.28 13.82 -30.66
CA ALA A 1137 31.59 13.14 -31.73
C ALA A 1137 30.36 13.95 -32.13
N TYR A 1138 30.28 14.30 -33.41
CA TYR A 1138 29.18 15.09 -33.95
C TYR A 1138 28.34 14.27 -34.93
N ILE A 1139 27.05 14.11 -34.62
CA ILE A 1139 26.09 13.36 -35.42
C ILE A 1139 25.03 14.34 -35.93
N VAL A 1140 24.98 14.54 -37.25
CA VAL A 1140 24.01 15.42 -37.90
C VAL A 1140 22.74 14.64 -38.21
N GLN A 1141 21.59 15.18 -37.78
CA GLN A 1141 20.26 14.62 -38.04
C GLN A 1141 20.20 13.11 -37.76
N PRO A 1142 20.38 12.68 -36.49
CA PRO A 1142 20.30 11.27 -36.14
C PRO A 1142 18.93 10.70 -36.50
N GLU A 1143 18.89 9.39 -36.80
CA GLU A 1143 17.61 8.67 -36.80
C GLU A 1143 17.08 8.62 -35.36
N ILE A 1144 15.76 8.78 -35.21
CA ILE A 1144 15.03 8.80 -33.93
C ILE A 1144 14.31 7.46 -33.69
N ASN A 1145 13.78 7.27 -32.49
CA ASN A 1145 13.15 6.04 -31.97
C ASN A 1145 14.11 4.85 -31.95
N GLN A 1146 15.30 5.10 -31.40
CA GLN A 1146 16.34 4.09 -31.29
C GLN A 1146 17.34 4.44 -30.19
N TYR A 1147 18.06 3.41 -29.75
CA TYR A 1147 19.32 3.53 -29.05
C TYR A 1147 20.45 3.84 -30.04
N LEU A 1148 21.20 4.89 -29.76
CA LEU A 1148 22.34 5.33 -30.54
C LEU A 1148 23.63 5.08 -29.76
N GLU A 1149 24.34 4.02 -30.15
CA GLU A 1149 25.67 3.73 -29.61
C GLU A 1149 26.74 4.64 -30.24
N ILE A 1150 27.34 5.50 -29.42
CA ILE A 1150 28.42 6.41 -29.83
C ILE A 1150 29.72 5.96 -29.16
N ASN A 1151 30.57 5.32 -29.96
CA ASN A 1151 31.88 4.84 -29.51
C ASN A 1151 33.00 5.82 -29.87
N LYS A 1152 33.77 6.28 -28.88
CA LYS A 1152 34.91 7.21 -28.99
C LYS A 1152 35.97 6.80 -30.03
N SER A 1153 36.14 5.50 -30.27
CA SER A 1153 37.14 4.97 -31.22
C SER A 1153 36.73 5.09 -32.70
N LYS A 1154 35.45 5.34 -32.99
CA LYS A 1154 34.93 5.54 -34.35
C LYS A 1154 35.19 6.98 -34.82
N LYS A 1155 35.19 7.21 -36.14
CA LYS A 1155 35.38 8.55 -36.71
C LYS A 1155 34.03 9.20 -36.98
N TYR A 1156 33.83 10.39 -36.43
CA TYR A 1156 32.66 11.23 -36.65
C TYR A 1156 33.02 12.50 -37.43
N ASP A 1157 32.01 13.25 -37.86
CA ASP A 1157 32.21 14.57 -38.43
C ASP A 1157 32.65 15.55 -37.32
N ILE A 1158 33.24 16.69 -37.67
CA ILE A 1158 33.71 17.72 -36.71
C ILE A 1158 32.78 18.93 -36.84
N LYS A 1159 32.31 19.47 -35.70
CA LYS A 1159 31.51 20.69 -35.65
C LYS A 1159 32.35 21.88 -36.16
N LEU A 1160 32.05 22.38 -37.36
CA LEU A 1160 32.74 23.54 -37.93
C LEU A 1160 32.19 24.83 -37.30
N LEU A 1161 32.81 25.31 -36.21
CA LEU A 1161 32.53 26.62 -35.63
C LEU A 1161 32.77 27.72 -36.68
N GLY A 1162 31.76 28.57 -36.88
CA GLY A 1162 31.63 29.46 -38.04
C GLY A 1162 32.88 30.27 -38.42
N GLU A 1163 33.43 29.98 -39.59
CA GLU A 1163 34.13 30.99 -40.38
C GLU A 1163 33.11 31.87 -41.12
N GLN A 1164 33.35 33.18 -41.01
CA GLN A 1164 32.69 34.25 -41.74
C GLN A 1164 32.26 33.87 -43.15
N SER A 1165 31.09 34.37 -43.54
CA SER A 1165 30.61 34.47 -44.92
C SER A 1165 31.75 34.64 -45.94
N LEU A 1166 32.12 33.56 -46.61
CA LEU A 1166 32.80 33.61 -47.89
C LEU A 1166 31.78 33.22 -48.96
N GLU A 1167 31.47 34.22 -49.78
CA GLU A 1167 30.57 34.15 -50.92
C GLU A 1167 30.74 32.88 -51.77
N GLU A 1168 29.60 32.39 -52.24
CA GLU A 1168 29.40 31.35 -53.27
C GLU A 1168 30.65 31.02 -54.12
N ILE A 1169 31.19 29.81 -53.95
CA ILE A 1169 31.79 29.08 -55.07
C ILE A 1169 30.96 27.82 -55.32
N LYS A 1170 30.02 27.93 -56.25
CA LYS A 1170 29.33 26.80 -56.87
C LYS A 1170 30.35 25.88 -57.56
N VAL A 1171 30.79 24.83 -56.88
CA VAL A 1171 31.43 23.69 -57.53
C VAL A 1171 30.32 22.69 -57.89
N VAL A 1172 29.92 22.75 -59.16
CA VAL A 1172 29.05 21.76 -59.80
C VAL A 1172 29.76 20.39 -59.77
N PRO A 1173 29.09 19.28 -59.40
CA PRO A 1173 29.73 17.97 -59.37
C PRO A 1173 30.17 17.53 -60.77
N LEU A 1174 31.47 17.32 -60.92
CA LEU A 1174 32.15 16.84 -62.12
C LEU A 1174 31.90 15.35 -62.42
N ALA A 1175 30.73 14.81 -62.06
CA ALA A 1175 30.39 13.39 -62.24
C ALA A 1175 29.59 13.10 -63.52
N ILE A 1176 29.00 14.13 -64.17
CA ILE A 1176 28.24 13.97 -65.41
C ILE A 1176 29.11 14.19 -66.67
N LEU A 1177 30.30 14.80 -66.54
CA LEU A 1177 31.23 15.02 -67.67
C LEU A 1177 32.18 13.85 -67.97
N LEU A 1178 32.38 12.91 -67.04
CA LEU A 1178 33.24 11.72 -67.23
C LEU A 1178 32.50 10.53 -67.87
N ILE A 1179 31.17 10.48 -67.75
CA ILE A 1179 30.33 9.44 -68.39
C ILE A 1179 29.98 9.84 -69.84
N LEU A 1180 29.91 11.13 -70.16
CA LEU A 1180 29.67 11.61 -71.54
C LEU A 1180 30.94 11.66 -72.42
N SER A 1181 32.14 11.76 -71.82
CA SER A 1181 33.41 11.74 -72.56
C SER A 1181 33.91 10.31 -72.90
N SER A 1182 33.54 9.31 -72.11
CA SER A 1182 33.85 7.89 -72.38
C SER A 1182 32.98 7.28 -73.50
N LEU A 1183 31.73 7.74 -73.66
CA LEU A 1183 30.84 7.34 -74.76
C LEU A 1183 31.17 8.00 -76.11
N PHE A 1184 31.79 9.18 -76.11
CA PHE A 1184 32.20 9.87 -77.35
C PHE A 1184 33.50 9.29 -77.94
N ILE A 1185 34.43 8.84 -77.09
CA ILE A 1185 35.69 8.20 -77.51
C ILE A 1185 35.45 6.76 -78.01
N TYR A 1186 34.50 6.02 -77.43
CA TYR A 1186 34.12 4.68 -77.93
C TYR A 1186 33.46 4.74 -79.32
N LYS A 1187 32.71 5.81 -79.63
CA LYS A 1187 32.06 6.02 -80.94
C LYS A 1187 33.05 6.50 -82.02
N MET A 1188 34.07 7.27 -81.67
CA MET A 1188 35.13 7.67 -82.61
C MET A 1188 36.11 6.55 -82.97
N VAL A 1189 36.34 5.56 -82.09
CA VAL A 1189 37.22 4.41 -82.37
C VAL A 1189 36.54 3.34 -83.25
N LEU A 1190 35.21 3.28 -83.28
CA LEU A 1190 34.45 2.37 -84.16
C LEU A 1190 34.27 2.92 -85.59
N ASP A 1191 34.23 4.24 -85.80
CA ASP A 1191 34.12 4.85 -87.15
C ASP A 1191 35.47 5.02 -87.88
N LEU A 1192 36.61 4.87 -87.21
CA LEU A 1192 37.95 4.83 -87.82
C LEU A 1192 38.43 3.42 -88.22
N LYS A 1193 37.59 2.39 -88.06
CA LYS A 1193 37.83 1.03 -88.60
C LYS A 1193 36.91 0.63 -89.77
N ARG A 1194 36.13 1.56 -90.31
CA ARG A 1194 35.39 1.41 -91.59
C ARG A 1194 35.58 2.64 -92.48
N LYS A 1195 36.82 2.90 -92.89
CA LYS A 1195 37.18 3.53 -94.17
C LYS A 1195 38.61 3.17 -94.54
#